data_AF-A0A651GKN0-F1
#
_entry.id   AF-A0A651GKN0-F1
#
_cell.length_a   1.000
_cell.length_b   1.000
_cell.length_c   1.000
_cell.angle_alpha   90.00
_cell.angle_beta   90.00
_cell.angle_gamma   90.00
#
_symmetry.space_group_name_H-M   'P 1'
#
loop_
_entity.id
_entity.type
_entity.pdbx_description
1 polymer ?
#
loop_
_entity_poly.entity_id
_entity_poly.type
_entity_poly.pdbx_seq_one_letter_code
_entity_poly.pdbx_strand_id
1 'polypeptide(L)'
;MRYFSSTFGRGAWRVDLVRNGMQTLNADLTVQADEELVFTSSLEVGPGLTLTVLGELLMPDDAVIRVQPGGRVVVNGGVINNACGGMWRGIEVLGTPNQPQLAQYQGRVIMQNGGTIENATLGVSLGVRNENGTPDLSTTGGYLICSTGATFLNCQQAVQAYDYTGAFTNKTKFYNTTFEINDDWLFEEEIPWYQVVLRGVTNIKFQGCDFVNTRTDEFSILDAGKGIAASNSGFHVTNSHFENLALGIGVKSLGFDDIKISENTFTGNLGGVSLRYSGLAEIVENTFVVSDPSDLTWPTGEAAQEPFGLYLGGSTGYEVEENLFYSSNIHKNVGVAIRNSGNHYNRIGFNNEFHTLEVGALVMGDNRYDPAEGATQATGLVFRCNDLGIQVTPGVYSELNYSIALTNEGEISMHQGVITAVVPGAGNRFYPVCPPTTTDKEFYVDDSSPELSFHNYIPFAQSETRPDCNTGLPYVGVMASEIDFVKEVHCPSDLSSGGVIGDFRDRYYQNKAIYVTLLEVYKDTVNGGDTQFLLDLIDDEFVSSFEIRNEMLLASPRVTDRVLIAAIERDPAMNPWHVAQVLLANSPLPQNVLTALNRSDFDDYYKELVEDGQNGGVSYTMIMESELSYFDGLKESARMDFVRQAFRQDSTLALNDSIIHYLSDDADDEQLKTLMAYHLKRGQYQQAEALLAQAPNLRWTNDYVDVISIVVDALKDTASADGVIAANETTLLAVANEHSSEAYLAQSLLETYGLAEYEEVIVMPGVQPRSMKAEKENTAVKRKALASVHPNPTKDMAYLNWRLPEGMPSHEVSMAVYSVHGQRLLVDFLNTEVGIREINTANWSPGLYLFQLRHDERLIESIRFEVIR
;
A
#
# COMPACT_ATOMS: atom_id res chain seq x y z
N MET A 1 16.80 32.00 -41.80
CA MET A 1 17.19 33.01 -42.83
C MET A 1 16.02 33.15 -43.82
N ARG A 2 15.54 34.38 -44.13
CA ARG A 2 14.34 34.57 -44.99
C ARG A 2 14.74 35.03 -46.39
N TYR A 3 14.16 34.43 -47.43
CA TYR A 3 14.36 34.87 -48.81
C TYR A 3 13.24 35.82 -49.20
N PHE A 4 13.60 37.05 -49.54
CA PHE A 4 12.66 38.03 -50.08
C PHE A 4 12.85 38.10 -51.58
N SER A 5 11.85 37.65 -52.32
CA SER A 5 11.79 37.87 -53.77
C SER A 5 10.75 38.95 -54.07
N SER A 6 11.16 39.96 -54.82
CA SER A 6 10.25 40.98 -55.33
C SER A 6 10.39 41.06 -56.85
N THR A 7 9.27 41.26 -57.52
CA THR A 7 9.24 41.67 -58.92
C THR A 7 8.69 43.10 -58.98
N PHE A 8 9.31 43.94 -59.81
CA PHE A 8 8.96 45.36 -59.90
C PHE A 8 7.46 45.50 -60.24
N GLY A 9 6.68 46.02 -59.28
CA GLY A 9 5.26 46.33 -59.44
C GLY A 9 4.24 45.26 -59.02
N ARG A 10 4.61 44.13 -58.38
CA ARG A 10 3.64 43.07 -57.99
C ARG A 10 3.81 42.44 -56.59
N GLY A 11 4.24 43.22 -55.60
CA GLY A 11 4.30 42.80 -54.20
C GLY A 11 5.51 41.94 -53.84
N ALA A 12 5.84 41.90 -52.55
CA ALA A 12 6.92 41.09 -51.98
C ALA A 12 6.37 39.72 -51.56
N TRP A 13 7.03 38.65 -51.99
CA TRP A 13 6.68 37.29 -51.61
C TRP A 13 7.67 36.79 -50.55
N ARG A 14 7.13 36.23 -49.46
CA ARG A 14 7.90 35.67 -48.33
C ARG A 14 7.86 34.15 -48.42
N VAL A 15 9.02 33.52 -48.34
CA VAL A 15 9.12 32.07 -48.12
C VAL A 15 10.27 31.79 -47.15
N ASP A 16 10.07 30.82 -46.26
CA ASP A 16 11.10 30.35 -45.36
C ASP A 16 12.10 29.46 -46.13
N LEU A 17 13.39 29.71 -45.96
CA LEU A 17 14.43 28.81 -46.47
C LEU A 17 14.47 27.59 -45.56
N VAL A 18 13.74 26.53 -45.93
CA VAL A 18 13.85 25.21 -45.32
C VAL A 18 15.23 24.65 -45.69
N ARG A 19 16.12 24.51 -44.70
CA ARG A 19 17.29 23.63 -44.80
C ARG A 19 17.16 22.53 -43.75
N ASN A 20 16.33 21.55 -44.04
CA ASN A 20 16.28 20.26 -43.33
C ASN A 20 17.50 19.40 -43.72
N GLY A 21 18.71 19.93 -43.50
CA GLY A 21 19.96 19.22 -43.69
C GLY A 21 20.58 18.85 -42.34
N MET A 22 21.45 17.86 -42.33
CA MET A 22 22.35 17.59 -41.20
C MET A 22 23.73 18.12 -41.54
N GLN A 23 24.26 18.99 -40.69
CA GLN A 23 25.63 19.49 -40.80
C GLN A 23 26.52 18.72 -39.83
N THR A 24 27.53 18.01 -40.33
CA THR A 24 28.53 17.36 -39.47
C THR A 24 29.66 18.33 -39.12
N LEU A 25 30.05 18.38 -37.84
CA LEU A 25 31.24 19.10 -37.39
C LEU A 25 32.50 18.48 -38.03
N ASN A 26 33.40 19.31 -38.53
CA ASN A 26 34.66 18.87 -39.14
C ASN A 26 35.88 19.05 -38.21
N ALA A 27 35.70 19.77 -37.12
CA ALA A 27 36.70 20.03 -36.07
C ALA A 27 35.96 20.40 -34.77
N ASP A 28 36.68 20.42 -33.65
CA ASP A 28 36.15 20.93 -32.38
C ASP A 28 35.63 22.36 -32.56
N LEU A 29 34.46 22.63 -31.99
CA LEU A 29 33.80 23.94 -32.03
C LEU A 29 33.61 24.44 -30.61
N THR A 30 33.97 25.70 -30.35
CA THR A 30 33.71 26.38 -29.08
C THR A 30 33.00 27.69 -29.35
N VAL A 31 31.74 27.81 -28.91
CA VAL A 31 31.00 29.08 -28.87
C VAL A 31 31.51 29.87 -27.67
N GLN A 32 32.14 31.01 -27.89
CA GLN A 32 32.71 31.82 -26.80
C GLN A 32 31.64 32.50 -25.96
N ALA A 33 31.96 32.90 -24.72
CA ALA A 33 30.99 33.43 -23.76
C ALA A 33 30.27 34.71 -24.21
N ASP A 34 30.87 35.48 -25.10
CA ASP A 34 30.34 36.71 -25.70
C ASP A 34 29.83 36.51 -27.14
N GLU A 35 29.72 35.26 -27.58
CA GLU A 35 29.30 34.88 -28.93
C GLU A 35 27.87 34.32 -28.91
N GLU A 36 27.06 34.80 -29.86
CA GLU A 36 25.80 34.19 -30.26
C GLU A 36 26.03 33.50 -31.62
N LEU A 37 25.84 32.18 -31.66
CA LEU A 37 26.01 31.37 -32.88
C LEU A 37 24.68 30.76 -33.29
N VAL A 38 24.19 31.16 -34.47
CA VAL A 38 22.93 30.68 -35.04
C VAL A 38 23.19 29.60 -36.09
N PHE A 39 22.67 28.39 -35.86
CA PHE A 39 22.63 27.34 -36.89
C PHE A 39 21.44 27.52 -37.82
N THR A 40 21.56 27.00 -39.04
CA THR A 40 20.48 27.03 -40.05
C THR A 40 19.96 25.63 -40.42
N SER A 41 20.45 24.60 -39.72
CA SER A 41 20.15 23.19 -39.95
C SER A 41 20.51 22.38 -38.69
N SER A 42 20.13 21.10 -38.66
CA SER A 42 20.55 20.16 -37.60
C SER A 42 22.08 19.98 -37.60
N LEU A 43 22.63 19.60 -36.44
CA LEU A 43 24.07 19.45 -36.21
C LEU A 43 24.40 18.00 -35.83
N GLU A 44 25.50 17.47 -36.35
CA GLU A 44 26.07 16.18 -35.94
C GLU A 44 27.49 16.37 -35.36
N VAL A 45 27.69 15.87 -34.14
CA VAL A 45 28.98 15.82 -33.44
C VAL A 45 29.56 14.42 -33.62
N GLY A 46 30.52 14.30 -34.55
CA GLY A 46 31.15 13.03 -34.90
C GLY A 46 32.13 12.48 -33.84
N PRO A 47 32.62 11.25 -34.01
CA PRO A 47 33.56 10.61 -33.08
C PRO A 47 34.84 11.43 -32.89
N GLY A 48 35.26 11.63 -31.64
CA GLY A 48 36.48 12.36 -31.30
C GLY A 48 36.35 13.88 -31.34
N LEU A 49 35.18 14.42 -31.72
CA LEU A 49 34.91 15.85 -31.77
C LEU A 49 34.18 16.33 -30.53
N THR A 50 34.43 17.58 -30.14
CA THR A 50 33.76 18.28 -29.04
C THR A 50 33.09 19.55 -29.52
N LEU A 51 31.80 19.70 -29.21
CA LEU A 51 31.10 20.99 -29.19
C LEU A 51 31.11 21.53 -27.76
N THR A 52 31.67 22.72 -27.55
CA THR A 52 31.65 23.42 -26.26
C THR A 52 30.85 24.71 -26.38
N VAL A 53 29.87 24.92 -25.52
CA VAL A 53 29.02 26.11 -25.50
C VAL A 53 29.30 26.91 -24.23
N LEU A 54 29.93 28.07 -24.39
CA LEU A 54 30.18 29.04 -23.30
C LEU A 54 29.27 30.27 -23.43
N GLY A 55 28.88 30.64 -24.65
CA GLY A 55 27.92 31.71 -24.95
C GLY A 55 26.56 31.14 -25.35
N GLU A 56 25.95 31.67 -26.40
CA GLU A 56 24.59 31.32 -26.82
C GLU A 56 24.59 30.58 -28.17
N LEU A 57 23.95 29.41 -28.21
CA LEU A 57 23.78 28.59 -29.41
C LEU A 57 22.31 28.51 -29.79
N LEU A 58 21.96 29.08 -30.95
CA LEU A 58 20.58 29.17 -31.41
C LEU A 58 20.28 28.14 -32.50
N MET A 59 19.32 27.26 -32.23
CA MET A 59 18.88 26.18 -33.11
C MET A 59 17.58 26.53 -33.85
N PRO A 60 17.46 26.25 -35.16
CA PRO A 60 16.20 26.49 -35.87
C PRO A 60 15.09 25.54 -35.38
N ASP A 61 13.85 25.93 -35.67
CA ASP A 61 12.66 25.10 -35.46
C ASP A 61 12.84 23.68 -36.01
N ASP A 62 12.41 22.69 -35.25
CA ASP A 62 12.53 21.25 -35.53
C ASP A 62 13.99 20.73 -35.72
N ALA A 63 15.02 21.54 -35.45
CA ALA A 63 16.41 21.12 -35.59
C ALA A 63 16.90 20.29 -34.39
N VAL A 64 17.85 19.39 -34.64
CA VAL A 64 18.41 18.47 -33.64
C VAL A 64 19.93 18.54 -33.59
N ILE A 65 20.51 18.36 -32.40
CA ILE A 65 21.95 18.09 -32.22
C ILE A 65 22.14 16.60 -31.98
N ARG A 66 22.79 15.89 -32.88
CA ARG A 66 23.11 14.46 -32.76
C ARG A 66 24.53 14.24 -32.29
N VAL A 67 24.70 13.52 -31.18
CA VAL A 67 26.00 13.19 -30.62
C VAL A 67 26.29 11.72 -30.89
N GLN A 68 27.18 11.46 -31.85
CA GLN A 68 27.57 10.09 -32.24
C GLN A 68 28.41 9.43 -31.13
N PRO A 69 28.53 8.09 -31.12
CA PRO A 69 29.54 7.40 -30.30
C PRO A 69 30.93 8.02 -30.44
N GLY A 70 31.57 8.38 -29.33
CA GLY A 70 32.86 9.10 -29.32
C GLY A 70 32.77 10.62 -29.42
N GLY A 71 31.61 11.18 -29.79
CA GLY A 71 31.34 12.62 -29.77
C GLY A 71 31.06 13.14 -28.36
N ARG A 72 31.25 14.44 -28.16
CA ARG A 72 31.02 15.11 -26.87
C ARG A 72 30.37 16.48 -27.07
N VAL A 73 29.31 16.77 -26.31
CA VAL A 73 28.79 18.12 -26.12
C VAL A 73 29.05 18.55 -24.68
N VAL A 74 29.54 19.78 -24.49
CA VAL A 74 29.77 20.40 -23.19
C VAL A 74 29.07 21.76 -23.15
N VAL A 75 28.05 21.91 -22.30
CA VAL A 75 27.41 23.20 -22.02
C VAL A 75 27.99 23.71 -20.71
N ASN A 76 28.81 24.75 -20.78
CA ASN A 76 29.62 25.22 -19.67
C ASN A 76 29.36 26.71 -19.43
N GLY A 77 28.32 27.01 -18.65
CA GLY A 77 27.80 28.37 -18.42
C GLY A 77 27.14 29.03 -19.63
N GLY A 78 27.11 28.36 -20.79
CA GLY A 78 26.41 28.81 -21.98
C GLY A 78 24.97 28.32 -22.07
N VAL A 79 24.27 28.75 -23.11
CA VAL A 79 22.84 28.50 -23.36
C VAL A 79 22.67 27.86 -24.74
N ILE A 80 21.84 26.82 -24.85
CA ILE A 80 21.34 26.31 -26.13
C ILE A 80 19.82 26.56 -26.18
N ASN A 81 19.39 27.38 -27.14
CA ASN A 81 18.01 27.88 -27.25
C ASN A 81 17.48 27.76 -28.70
N ASN A 82 16.19 27.99 -28.91
CA ASN A 82 15.61 28.17 -30.24
C ASN A 82 15.96 29.55 -30.83
N ALA A 83 16.22 29.59 -32.14
CA ALA A 83 16.64 30.82 -32.81
C ALA A 83 15.48 31.80 -33.05
N CYS A 84 14.33 31.29 -33.49
CA CYS A 84 13.09 32.00 -33.83
C CYS A 84 12.08 30.97 -34.37
N GLY A 85 10.80 31.01 -33.95
CA GLY A 85 9.76 30.10 -34.45
C GLY A 85 9.26 29.16 -33.35
N GLY A 86 9.14 27.87 -33.67
CA GLY A 86 8.76 26.82 -32.71
C GLY A 86 9.91 26.34 -31.81
N MET A 87 9.62 25.29 -31.04
CA MET A 87 10.61 24.56 -30.26
C MET A 87 11.58 23.81 -31.18
N TRP A 88 12.85 23.73 -30.79
CA TRP A 88 13.80 22.83 -31.44
C TRP A 88 13.71 21.43 -30.83
N ARG A 89 14.15 20.39 -31.54
CA ARG A 89 13.99 18.99 -31.10
C ARG A 89 14.88 18.58 -29.92
N GLY A 90 15.89 19.38 -29.61
CA GLY A 90 16.88 19.12 -28.56
C GLY A 90 18.10 18.31 -29.00
N ILE A 91 18.71 17.61 -28.03
CA ILE A 91 19.94 16.84 -28.22
C ILE A 91 19.65 15.34 -28.21
N GLU A 92 20.01 14.62 -29.27
CA GLU A 92 19.95 13.15 -29.33
C GLU A 92 21.36 12.57 -29.10
N VAL A 93 21.52 11.78 -28.03
CA VAL A 93 22.80 11.19 -27.62
C VAL A 93 22.83 9.71 -27.98
N LEU A 94 23.56 9.39 -29.04
CA LEU A 94 23.59 8.05 -29.61
C LEU A 94 24.56 7.15 -28.85
N GLY A 95 24.21 5.88 -28.82
CA GLY A 95 24.96 4.85 -28.15
C GLY A 95 24.94 3.50 -28.85
N THR A 96 25.61 2.55 -28.22
CA THR A 96 25.50 1.12 -28.52
C THR A 96 24.90 0.40 -27.30
N PRO A 97 23.67 -0.12 -27.37
CA PRO A 97 22.97 -0.62 -26.19
C PRO A 97 23.75 -1.71 -25.45
N ASN A 98 24.32 -2.67 -26.16
CA ASN A 98 25.02 -3.82 -25.55
C ASN A 98 26.50 -3.57 -25.17
N GLN A 99 26.92 -2.31 -24.99
CA GLN A 99 28.33 -1.97 -24.73
C GLN A 99 28.45 -1.00 -23.56
N PRO A 100 29.47 -1.15 -22.66
CA PRO A 100 29.62 -0.31 -21.48
C PRO A 100 29.67 1.18 -21.83
N GLN A 101 29.27 2.07 -20.90
CA GLN A 101 29.26 3.52 -21.11
C GLN A 101 30.67 4.15 -21.13
N LEU A 102 31.46 3.77 -22.13
CA LEU A 102 32.79 4.26 -22.45
C LEU A 102 32.71 5.17 -23.68
N ALA A 103 33.63 6.13 -23.75
CA ALA A 103 33.65 7.12 -24.83
C ALA A 103 33.62 6.51 -26.24
N GLN A 104 34.26 5.37 -26.46
CA GLN A 104 34.31 4.72 -27.78
C GLN A 104 32.97 4.12 -28.24
N TYR A 105 32.04 3.86 -27.32
CA TYR A 105 30.75 3.20 -27.61
C TYR A 105 29.56 4.15 -27.48
N GLN A 106 29.71 5.24 -26.72
CA GLN A 106 28.62 6.13 -26.37
C GLN A 106 28.97 7.60 -26.63
N GLY A 107 28.01 8.35 -27.15
CA GLY A 107 28.00 9.80 -27.11
C GLY A 107 27.80 10.29 -25.68
N ARG A 108 28.20 11.53 -25.40
CA ARG A 108 28.00 12.13 -24.07
C ARG A 108 27.70 13.61 -24.11
N VAL A 109 26.83 14.04 -23.20
CA VAL A 109 26.53 15.44 -22.92
C VAL A 109 26.95 15.75 -21.48
N ILE A 110 27.62 16.87 -21.28
CA ILE A 110 28.03 17.34 -19.96
C ILE A 110 27.52 18.77 -19.79
N MET A 111 26.68 18.99 -18.78
CA MET A 111 26.19 20.31 -18.38
C MET A 111 26.84 20.70 -17.06
N GLN A 112 27.47 21.86 -17.02
CA GLN A 112 28.24 22.33 -15.87
C GLN A 112 28.27 23.85 -15.78
N ASN A 113 28.56 24.36 -14.58
CA ASN A 113 28.74 25.79 -14.29
C ASN A 113 27.60 26.68 -14.80
N GLY A 114 26.33 26.30 -14.61
CA GLY A 114 25.22 27.13 -15.09
C GLY A 114 24.74 26.84 -16.52
N GLY A 115 25.23 25.77 -17.16
CA GLY A 115 24.85 25.45 -18.53
C GLY A 115 23.33 25.23 -18.68
N THR A 116 22.74 25.85 -19.70
CA THR A 116 21.27 25.87 -19.90
C THR A 116 20.87 25.28 -21.25
N ILE A 117 19.83 24.44 -21.25
CA ILE A 117 19.13 23.97 -22.44
C ILE A 117 17.69 24.47 -22.31
N GLU A 118 17.21 25.21 -23.31
CA GLU A 118 15.90 25.85 -23.20
C GLU A 118 15.07 25.82 -24.50
N ASN A 119 13.75 25.98 -24.34
CA ASN A 119 12.75 26.03 -25.42
C ASN A 119 12.83 24.85 -26.41
N ALA A 120 13.10 23.65 -25.88
CA ALA A 120 13.17 22.41 -26.64
C ALA A 120 11.92 21.55 -26.44
N THR A 121 11.51 20.82 -27.49
CA THR A 121 10.48 19.78 -27.38
C THR A 121 10.96 18.66 -26.46
N LEU A 122 12.23 18.24 -26.60
CA LEU A 122 12.89 17.31 -25.69
C LEU A 122 14.33 17.76 -25.46
N GLY A 123 14.67 18.34 -24.32
CA GLY A 123 16.01 18.89 -24.05
C GLY A 123 17.15 17.91 -24.39
N VAL A 124 17.13 16.71 -23.80
CA VAL A 124 18.09 15.62 -24.09
C VAL A 124 17.40 14.26 -24.17
N SER A 125 17.60 13.56 -25.28
CA SER A 125 17.19 12.18 -25.52
C SER A 125 18.40 11.24 -25.50
N LEU A 126 18.40 10.21 -24.66
CA LEU A 126 19.45 9.18 -24.62
C LEU A 126 19.17 8.05 -25.62
N GLY A 127 19.03 8.44 -26.88
CA GLY A 127 18.69 7.60 -28.03
C GLY A 127 18.06 8.44 -29.15
N VAL A 128 18.01 7.90 -30.36
CA VAL A 128 17.37 8.57 -31.51
C VAL A 128 15.88 8.33 -31.48
N ARG A 129 15.11 9.33 -31.93
CA ARG A 129 13.68 9.19 -32.24
C ARG A 129 13.46 9.26 -33.75
N ASN A 130 12.62 8.39 -34.27
CA ASN A 130 12.20 8.44 -35.67
C ASN A 130 11.26 9.63 -35.91
N GLU A 131 10.84 9.85 -37.17
CA GLU A 131 9.97 10.97 -37.55
C GLU A 131 8.59 10.94 -36.86
N ASN A 132 8.15 9.78 -36.37
CA ASN A 132 6.91 9.62 -35.63
C ASN A 132 7.10 9.74 -34.11
N GLY A 133 8.30 10.11 -33.64
CA GLY A 133 8.62 10.22 -32.22
C GLY A 133 8.92 8.90 -31.51
N THR A 134 8.83 7.75 -32.20
CA THR A 134 9.15 6.44 -31.62
C THR A 134 10.66 6.31 -31.42
N PRO A 135 11.12 5.83 -30.25
CA PRO A 135 12.54 5.61 -30.02
C PRO A 135 13.11 4.47 -30.88
N ASP A 136 14.29 4.69 -31.43
CA ASP A 136 15.13 3.63 -31.99
C ASP A 136 15.99 3.03 -30.87
N LEU A 137 15.49 1.96 -30.26
CA LEU A 137 16.16 1.27 -29.14
C LEU A 137 17.53 0.69 -29.53
N SER A 138 17.86 0.58 -30.82
CA SER A 138 19.20 0.15 -31.26
C SER A 138 20.29 1.22 -31.07
N THR A 139 19.90 2.44 -30.72
CA THR A 139 20.79 3.61 -30.59
C THR A 139 20.95 4.10 -29.15
N THR A 140 20.46 3.36 -28.16
CA THR A 140 20.54 3.75 -26.74
C THR A 140 21.93 3.50 -26.14
N GLY A 141 22.15 4.01 -24.92
CA GLY A 141 23.40 3.86 -24.17
C GLY A 141 24.21 5.15 -24.02
N GLY A 142 23.86 6.20 -24.79
CA GLY A 142 24.33 7.57 -24.54
C GLY A 142 24.06 8.01 -23.10
N TYR A 143 24.84 8.97 -22.59
CA TYR A 143 24.67 9.43 -21.21
C TYR A 143 24.81 10.95 -21.05
N LEU A 144 24.14 11.45 -20.01
CA LEU A 144 24.09 12.85 -19.63
C LEU A 144 24.65 13.02 -18.21
N ILE A 145 25.57 13.97 -18.02
CA ILE A 145 26.07 14.35 -16.70
C ILE A 145 25.76 15.81 -16.47
N CYS A 146 24.93 16.11 -15.48
CA CYS A 146 24.74 17.45 -14.95
C CYS A 146 25.47 17.56 -13.62
N SER A 147 26.53 18.36 -13.56
CA SER A 147 27.45 18.39 -12.39
C SER A 147 27.26 19.59 -11.47
N THR A 148 27.02 20.79 -12.00
CA THR A 148 26.87 22.01 -11.18
C THR A 148 25.94 23.04 -11.83
N GLY A 149 24.73 23.21 -11.28
CA GLY A 149 23.82 24.31 -11.66
C GLY A 149 23.30 24.20 -13.09
N ALA A 150 23.11 22.99 -13.61
CA ALA A 150 22.55 22.81 -14.94
C ALA A 150 21.07 23.21 -14.94
N THR A 151 20.59 23.82 -16.02
CA THR A 151 19.18 24.24 -16.12
C THR A 151 18.55 23.70 -17.39
N PHE A 152 17.36 23.10 -17.24
CA PHE A 152 16.42 22.83 -18.32
C PHE A 152 15.26 23.80 -18.15
N LEU A 153 15.16 24.79 -19.04
CA LEU A 153 14.19 25.88 -18.92
C LEU A 153 13.17 25.80 -20.06
N ASN A 154 11.87 25.84 -19.72
CA ASN A 154 10.77 25.87 -20.70
C ASN A 154 10.88 24.78 -21.78
N CYS A 155 11.36 23.61 -21.39
CA CYS A 155 11.31 22.43 -22.25
C CYS A 155 9.95 21.72 -22.07
N GLN A 156 9.33 21.29 -23.16
CA GLN A 156 8.10 20.47 -23.06
C GLN A 156 8.37 19.18 -22.29
N GLN A 157 9.52 18.56 -22.57
CA GLN A 157 10.13 17.52 -21.78
C GLN A 157 11.64 17.82 -21.69
N ALA A 158 12.24 17.73 -20.51
CA ALA A 158 13.66 18.04 -20.37
C ALA A 158 14.55 16.84 -20.74
N VAL A 159 14.25 15.65 -20.23
CA VAL A 159 15.08 14.46 -20.44
C VAL A 159 14.24 13.22 -20.73
N GLN A 160 14.76 12.38 -21.62
CA GLN A 160 14.26 11.02 -21.83
C GLN A 160 15.41 10.01 -21.82
N ALA A 161 15.28 9.00 -20.97
CA ALA A 161 16.22 7.89 -20.88
C ALA A 161 15.51 6.56 -21.21
N TYR A 162 16.13 5.79 -22.10
CA TYR A 162 15.62 4.50 -22.57
C TYR A 162 16.50 3.35 -22.08
N ASP A 163 15.92 2.15 -22.10
CA ASP A 163 16.58 0.92 -21.70
C ASP A 163 17.91 0.74 -22.45
N TYR A 164 18.88 0.22 -21.70
CA TYR A 164 20.25 0.05 -22.08
C TYR A 164 20.71 -1.35 -21.62
N THR A 165 20.77 -2.24 -22.60
CA THR A 165 20.88 -3.68 -22.40
C THR A 165 22.32 -4.12 -22.05
N GLY A 166 22.50 -5.02 -21.07
CA GLY A 166 23.82 -5.62 -20.80
C GLY A 166 24.33 -5.53 -19.36
N ALA A 167 23.46 -5.25 -18.38
CA ALA A 167 23.80 -5.23 -16.95
C ALA A 167 24.96 -4.29 -16.59
N PHE A 168 25.08 -3.17 -17.30
CA PHE A 168 26.09 -2.15 -17.03
C PHE A 168 25.49 -1.02 -16.20
N THR A 169 26.28 -0.45 -15.30
CA THR A 169 25.90 0.71 -14.49
C THR A 169 25.68 1.95 -15.36
N ASN A 170 24.48 2.54 -15.32
CA ASN A 170 24.20 3.82 -15.96
C ASN A 170 24.97 4.96 -15.25
N LYS A 171 25.59 5.82 -16.03
CA LYS A 171 26.41 6.97 -15.62
C LYS A 171 25.62 8.29 -15.63
N THR A 172 24.37 8.26 -16.07
CA THR A 172 23.51 9.44 -16.10
C THR A 172 23.22 9.94 -14.69
N LYS A 173 23.49 11.22 -14.43
CA LYS A 173 23.38 11.82 -13.10
C LYS A 173 23.03 13.30 -13.17
N PHE A 174 22.26 13.74 -12.18
CA PHE A 174 21.81 15.11 -12.01
C PHE A 174 22.19 15.60 -10.61
N TYR A 175 23.05 16.62 -10.57
CA TYR A 175 23.53 17.25 -9.35
C TYR A 175 23.25 18.73 -9.40
N ASN A 176 22.42 19.22 -8.47
CA ASN A 176 22.01 20.62 -8.41
C ASN A 176 21.50 21.11 -9.78
N THR A 177 20.54 20.36 -10.35
CA THR A 177 19.93 20.65 -11.65
C THR A 177 18.53 21.22 -11.44
N THR A 178 18.22 22.30 -12.15
CA THR A 178 16.90 22.92 -12.15
C THR A 178 16.14 22.55 -13.42
N PHE A 179 14.93 22.04 -13.26
CA PHE A 179 13.93 21.81 -14.30
C PHE A 179 12.80 22.80 -14.06
N GLU A 180 12.74 23.86 -14.87
CA GLU A 180 11.84 25.00 -14.62
C GLU A 180 10.94 25.26 -15.82
N ILE A 181 9.66 25.54 -15.52
CA ILE A 181 8.70 26.15 -16.43
C ILE A 181 8.33 27.51 -15.83
N ASN A 182 8.55 28.60 -16.55
CA ASN A 182 8.29 29.96 -16.05
C ASN A 182 7.41 30.79 -17.00
N ASP A 183 7.21 32.06 -16.68
CA ASP A 183 6.38 33.00 -17.45
C ASP A 183 6.84 33.22 -18.91
N ASP A 184 8.09 32.87 -19.24
CA ASP A 184 8.60 32.91 -20.61
C ASP A 184 8.21 31.66 -21.42
N TRP A 185 7.22 30.89 -20.98
CA TRP A 185 6.65 29.76 -21.74
C TRP A 185 5.98 30.26 -23.03
N LEU A 186 6.68 30.14 -24.16
CA LEU A 186 6.27 30.72 -25.45
C LEU A 186 5.18 29.92 -26.19
N PHE A 187 4.72 28.79 -25.65
CA PHE A 187 3.99 27.77 -26.39
C PHE A 187 2.62 27.50 -25.76
N GLU A 188 1.75 28.51 -25.75
CA GLU A 188 0.43 28.48 -25.09
C GLU A 188 -0.50 27.33 -25.56
N GLU A 189 -0.29 26.79 -26.77
CA GLU A 189 -1.06 25.63 -27.28
C GLU A 189 -0.48 24.28 -26.81
N GLU A 190 0.73 24.26 -26.25
CA GLU A 190 1.43 23.07 -25.79
C GLU A 190 1.46 23.04 -24.25
N ILE A 191 1.05 21.91 -23.67
CA ILE A 191 1.10 21.70 -22.22
C ILE A 191 2.45 21.08 -21.87
N PRO A 192 3.14 21.52 -20.79
CA PRO A 192 4.31 20.84 -20.28
C PRO A 192 4.01 19.39 -19.90
N TRP A 193 4.88 18.45 -20.26
CA TRP A 193 4.71 17.03 -19.94
C TRP A 193 5.43 16.69 -18.63
N TYR A 194 5.95 15.47 -18.52
CA TYR A 194 6.95 15.13 -17.50
C TYR A 194 8.28 15.78 -17.86
N GLN A 195 8.95 16.42 -16.91
CA GLN A 195 10.28 16.97 -17.12
C GLN A 195 11.30 15.85 -17.38
N VAL A 196 11.20 14.73 -16.68
CA VAL A 196 12.07 13.58 -16.88
C VAL A 196 11.27 12.30 -17.07
N VAL A 197 11.58 11.55 -18.13
CA VAL A 197 10.96 10.25 -18.41
C VAL A 197 12.03 9.16 -18.45
N LEU A 198 11.86 8.15 -17.60
CA LEU A 198 12.74 6.99 -17.45
C LEU A 198 12.01 5.73 -17.91
N ARG A 199 12.58 4.97 -18.85
CA ARG A 199 11.99 3.73 -19.36
C ARG A 199 13.00 2.60 -19.35
N GLY A 200 12.80 1.59 -18.52
CA GLY A 200 13.68 0.42 -18.40
C GLY A 200 15.08 0.69 -17.84
N VAL A 201 15.37 1.88 -17.33
CA VAL A 201 16.73 2.28 -16.91
C VAL A 201 16.99 1.97 -15.44
N THR A 202 18.24 1.81 -15.06
CA THR A 202 18.64 1.55 -13.66
C THR A 202 19.75 2.50 -13.21
N ASN A 203 19.83 2.76 -11.90
CA ASN A 203 20.88 3.54 -11.24
C ASN A 203 21.05 4.99 -11.77
N ILE A 204 19.94 5.67 -12.06
CA ILE A 204 19.95 7.12 -12.31
C ILE A 204 19.83 7.86 -10.98
N LYS A 205 20.60 8.94 -10.81
CA LYS A 205 20.65 9.70 -9.55
C LYS A 205 20.27 11.16 -9.77
N PHE A 206 19.36 11.65 -8.94
CA PHE A 206 18.97 13.06 -8.81
C PHE A 206 19.33 13.48 -7.39
N GLN A 207 20.18 14.48 -7.25
CA GLN A 207 20.59 14.99 -5.95
C GLN A 207 20.57 16.52 -5.98
N GLY A 208 19.85 17.15 -5.05
CA GLY A 208 19.77 18.61 -5.02
C GLY A 208 18.99 19.21 -6.18
N CYS A 209 18.09 18.47 -6.83
CA CYS A 209 17.42 18.94 -8.05
C CYS A 209 16.12 19.68 -7.73
N ASP A 210 15.77 20.66 -8.55
CA ASP A 210 14.51 21.40 -8.44
C ASP A 210 13.64 21.09 -9.66
N PHE A 211 12.39 20.71 -9.44
CA PHE A 211 11.36 20.52 -10.46
C PHE A 211 10.22 21.48 -10.16
N VAL A 212 10.14 22.59 -10.89
CA VAL A 212 9.30 23.72 -10.49
C VAL A 212 8.51 24.30 -11.66
N ASN A 213 7.26 24.64 -11.38
CA ASN A 213 6.48 25.54 -12.23
C ASN A 213 6.33 26.89 -11.53
N THR A 214 7.04 27.89 -12.05
CA THR A 214 7.10 29.26 -11.52
C THR A 214 6.22 30.23 -12.32
N ARG A 215 5.39 29.73 -13.25
CA ARG A 215 4.41 30.54 -13.96
C ARG A 215 3.46 31.24 -12.99
N THR A 216 3.18 32.50 -13.26
CA THR A 216 2.31 33.37 -12.47
C THR A 216 0.93 33.56 -13.10
N ASP A 217 0.79 33.28 -14.39
CA ASP A 217 -0.52 33.24 -15.07
C ASP A 217 -1.38 32.09 -14.53
N GLU A 218 -2.71 32.26 -14.52
CA GLU A 218 -3.63 31.21 -14.09
C GLU A 218 -3.59 30.02 -15.08
N PHE A 219 -2.91 28.93 -14.69
CA PHE A 219 -2.97 27.63 -15.36
C PHE A 219 -3.74 26.64 -14.49
N SER A 220 -4.42 25.69 -15.14
CA SER A 220 -5.00 24.54 -14.44
C SER A 220 -3.88 23.68 -13.84
N ILE A 221 -4.03 23.21 -12.60
CA ILE A 221 -3.08 22.30 -11.98
C ILE A 221 -2.89 21.01 -12.79
N LEU A 222 -3.88 20.59 -13.57
CA LEU A 222 -3.77 19.42 -14.46
C LEU A 222 -2.81 19.69 -15.65
N ASP A 223 -2.62 20.96 -16.02
CA ASP A 223 -1.74 21.44 -17.09
C ASP A 223 -0.41 21.99 -16.57
N ALA A 224 -0.10 21.75 -15.30
CA ALA A 224 1.10 22.24 -14.63
C ALA A 224 2.39 21.52 -15.07
N GLY A 225 2.25 20.41 -15.79
CA GLY A 225 3.36 19.47 -16.02
C GLY A 225 3.62 18.60 -14.80
N LYS A 226 4.57 17.67 -14.96
CA LYS A 226 4.91 16.65 -13.96
C LYS A 226 6.43 16.55 -13.82
N GLY A 227 6.92 16.08 -12.67
CA GLY A 227 8.36 16.00 -12.42
C GLY A 227 9.01 14.80 -13.13
N ILE A 228 8.95 13.63 -12.50
CA ILE A 228 9.59 12.40 -12.98
C ILE A 228 8.53 11.33 -13.30
N ALA A 229 8.56 10.79 -14.50
CA ALA A 229 7.87 9.55 -14.87
C ALA A 229 8.88 8.40 -14.97
N ALA A 230 8.60 7.27 -14.32
CA ALA A 230 9.42 6.07 -14.40
C ALA A 230 8.57 4.85 -14.76
N SER A 231 8.96 4.15 -15.83
CA SER A 231 8.38 2.87 -16.24
C SER A 231 9.43 1.78 -16.12
N ASN A 232 9.20 0.80 -15.24
CA ASN A 232 10.10 -0.32 -14.95
C ASN A 232 11.56 0.16 -14.80
N SER A 233 11.76 1.22 -14.00
CA SER A 233 13.05 1.91 -13.88
C SER A 233 13.47 2.09 -12.43
N GLY A 234 14.75 1.86 -12.14
CA GLY A 234 15.37 2.12 -10.84
C GLY A 234 16.12 3.45 -10.82
N PHE A 235 15.81 4.30 -9.84
CA PHE A 235 16.38 5.64 -9.69
C PHE A 235 16.36 6.09 -8.23
N HIS A 236 17.28 6.99 -7.88
CA HIS A 236 17.36 7.61 -6.56
C HIS A 236 17.17 9.12 -6.67
N VAL A 237 16.24 9.67 -5.91
CA VAL A 237 15.99 11.12 -5.78
C VAL A 237 16.25 11.51 -4.35
N THR A 238 17.25 12.36 -4.13
CA THR A 238 17.63 12.81 -2.80
C THR A 238 17.74 14.32 -2.69
N ASN A 239 17.31 14.88 -1.55
CA ASN A 239 17.46 16.30 -1.24
C ASN A 239 16.99 17.20 -2.39
N SER A 240 15.85 16.87 -3.02
CA SER A 240 15.30 17.56 -4.19
C SER A 240 13.95 18.20 -3.85
N HIS A 241 13.54 19.18 -4.67
CA HIS A 241 12.34 19.97 -4.46
C HIS A 241 11.39 19.84 -5.65
N PHE A 242 10.10 19.64 -5.39
CA PHE A 242 9.04 19.52 -6.39
C PHE A 242 7.92 20.50 -6.07
N GLU A 243 7.67 21.47 -6.96
CA GLU A 243 6.76 22.58 -6.70
C GLU A 243 5.80 22.91 -7.86
N ASN A 244 4.52 23.06 -7.51
CA ASN A 244 3.43 23.48 -8.40
C ASN A 244 3.26 22.58 -9.63
N LEU A 245 3.26 21.26 -9.42
CA LEU A 245 3.11 20.25 -10.48
C LEU A 245 1.81 19.45 -10.31
N ALA A 246 1.31 18.88 -11.42
CA ALA A 246 0.20 17.92 -11.37
C ALA A 246 0.61 16.66 -10.60
N LEU A 247 1.88 16.24 -10.76
CA LEU A 247 2.47 15.12 -10.03
C LEU A 247 3.98 15.31 -9.92
N GLY A 248 4.53 15.20 -8.71
CA GLY A 248 5.97 15.23 -8.48
C GLY A 248 6.68 14.03 -9.12
N ILE A 249 6.37 12.82 -8.66
CA ILE A 249 6.95 11.57 -9.18
C ILE A 249 5.84 10.53 -9.45
N GLY A 250 5.82 9.96 -10.65
CA GLY A 250 4.94 8.85 -11.02
C GLY A 250 5.72 7.63 -11.47
N VAL A 251 5.46 6.48 -10.85
CA VAL A 251 6.15 5.21 -11.13
C VAL A 251 5.15 4.13 -11.53
N LYS A 252 5.53 3.38 -12.57
CA LYS A 252 4.81 2.23 -13.11
C LYS A 252 5.80 1.08 -13.20
N SER A 253 5.60 0.03 -12.40
CA SER A 253 6.59 -1.04 -12.25
C SER A 253 6.01 -2.39 -12.66
N LEU A 254 6.89 -3.39 -12.72
CA LEU A 254 6.57 -4.80 -12.84
C LEU A 254 6.81 -5.56 -11.52
N GLY A 255 6.92 -4.83 -10.40
CA GLY A 255 7.07 -5.40 -9.06
C GLY A 255 8.51 -5.52 -8.55
N PHE A 256 9.53 -5.05 -9.29
CA PHE A 256 10.93 -5.09 -8.82
C PHE A 256 11.78 -3.97 -9.42
N ASP A 257 11.94 -2.87 -8.66
CA ASP A 257 12.75 -1.72 -9.05
C ASP A 257 13.52 -1.16 -7.84
N ASP A 258 14.76 -0.71 -8.05
CA ASP A 258 15.52 0.03 -7.03
C ASP A 258 15.11 1.49 -7.03
N ILE A 259 14.05 1.81 -6.28
CA ILE A 259 13.51 3.15 -6.14
C ILE A 259 13.82 3.67 -4.75
N LYS A 260 14.50 4.81 -4.67
CA LYS A 260 14.71 5.55 -3.42
C LYS A 260 14.29 6.99 -3.60
N ILE A 261 13.36 7.45 -2.77
CA ILE A 261 12.90 8.83 -2.70
C ILE A 261 13.15 9.27 -1.26
N SER A 262 14.21 10.05 -1.03
CA SER A 262 14.54 10.49 0.33
C SER A 262 14.94 11.96 0.48
N GLU A 263 14.66 12.53 1.65
CA GLU A 263 15.05 13.92 1.98
C GLU A 263 14.45 14.97 1.01
N ASN A 264 13.37 14.65 0.29
CA ASN A 264 12.78 15.57 -0.70
C ASN A 264 11.65 16.40 -0.11
N THR A 265 11.37 17.54 -0.74
CA THR A 265 10.20 18.37 -0.41
C THR A 265 9.24 18.44 -1.59
N PHE A 266 7.96 18.19 -1.33
CA PHE A 266 6.87 18.30 -2.30
C PHE A 266 5.90 19.38 -1.81
N THR A 267 5.67 20.43 -2.58
CA THR A 267 4.79 21.55 -2.19
C THR A 267 3.94 22.05 -3.36
N GLY A 268 2.69 22.46 -3.09
CA GLY A 268 1.81 23.04 -4.13
C GLY A 268 1.45 22.08 -5.27
N ASN A 269 1.77 20.78 -5.13
CA ASN A 269 1.46 19.76 -6.11
C ASN A 269 0.04 19.21 -5.91
N LEU A 270 -0.60 18.73 -6.98
CA LEU A 270 -1.82 17.91 -6.84
C LEU A 270 -1.48 16.54 -6.23
N GLY A 271 -0.48 15.84 -6.78
CA GLY A 271 0.09 14.64 -6.19
C GLY A 271 1.58 14.78 -5.91
N GLY A 272 2.04 14.31 -4.74
CA GLY A 272 3.48 14.22 -4.44
C GLY A 272 4.14 13.07 -5.19
N VAL A 273 3.87 11.84 -4.75
CA VAL A 273 4.43 10.60 -5.31
C VAL A 273 3.32 9.57 -5.56
N SER A 274 3.29 8.97 -6.74
CA SER A 274 2.41 7.85 -7.08
C SER A 274 3.23 6.63 -7.51
N LEU A 275 3.05 5.51 -6.81
CA LEU A 275 3.68 4.22 -7.10
C LEU A 275 2.61 3.20 -7.49
N ARG A 276 2.69 2.69 -8.72
CA ARG A 276 1.81 1.63 -9.23
C ARG A 276 2.57 0.34 -9.43
N TYR A 277 2.04 -0.74 -8.84
CA TYR A 277 2.59 -2.09 -8.87
C TYR A 277 4.10 -2.14 -8.58
N SER A 278 4.55 -1.25 -7.68
CA SER A 278 5.97 -1.11 -7.34
C SER A 278 6.32 -2.01 -6.18
N GLY A 279 7.40 -2.77 -6.34
CA GLY A 279 8.00 -3.57 -5.27
C GLY A 279 9.23 -2.87 -4.71
N LEU A 280 9.48 -3.04 -3.40
CA LEU A 280 10.74 -2.68 -2.73
C LEU A 280 11.09 -1.18 -2.69
N ALA A 281 10.15 -0.28 -2.97
CA ALA A 281 10.41 1.15 -2.95
C ALA A 281 10.71 1.69 -1.55
N GLU A 282 11.68 2.60 -1.43
CA GLU A 282 12.01 3.35 -0.21
C GLU A 282 11.55 4.80 -0.33
N ILE A 283 10.61 5.19 0.53
CA ILE A 283 10.07 6.56 0.65
C ILE A 283 10.37 7.01 2.08
N VAL A 284 11.51 7.68 2.28
CA VAL A 284 12.01 7.97 3.64
C VAL A 284 12.45 9.41 3.82
N GLU A 285 12.23 9.99 5.00
CA GLU A 285 12.73 11.34 5.34
C GLU A 285 12.22 12.46 4.40
N ASN A 286 11.08 12.29 3.73
CA ASN A 286 10.52 13.33 2.85
C ASN A 286 9.53 14.23 3.57
N THR A 287 9.37 15.46 3.07
CA THR A 287 8.33 16.40 3.50
C THR A 287 7.31 16.58 2.39
N PHE A 288 6.06 16.24 2.68
CA PHE A 288 4.90 16.43 1.80
C PHE A 288 4.01 17.54 2.36
N VAL A 289 4.06 18.71 1.73
CA VAL A 289 3.10 19.79 1.93
C VAL A 289 1.93 19.56 0.98
N VAL A 290 0.97 18.76 1.42
CA VAL A 290 -0.20 18.37 0.63
C VAL A 290 -1.09 19.59 0.41
N SER A 291 -1.43 19.88 -0.84
CA SER A 291 -2.20 21.07 -1.19
C SER A 291 -3.63 21.01 -0.63
N ASP A 292 -4.17 22.16 -0.23
CA ASP A 292 -5.62 22.32 -0.14
C ASP A 292 -6.16 22.45 -1.57
N PRO A 293 -7.15 21.64 -1.99
CA PRO A 293 -7.71 21.78 -3.33
C PRO A 293 -8.30 23.17 -3.63
N SER A 294 -8.61 24.00 -2.63
CA SER A 294 -9.02 25.40 -2.85
C SER A 294 -7.86 26.35 -3.18
N ASP A 295 -6.62 25.96 -2.89
CA ASP A 295 -5.41 26.71 -3.25
C ASP A 295 -4.95 26.39 -4.68
N LEU A 296 -5.57 25.39 -5.32
CA LEU A 296 -5.26 24.96 -6.69
C LEU A 296 -6.27 25.54 -7.70
N THR A 297 -5.77 25.89 -8.88
CA THR A 297 -6.59 26.32 -10.01
C THR A 297 -7.04 25.11 -10.82
N TRP A 298 -8.36 24.96 -11.04
CA TRP A 298 -8.95 23.81 -11.73
C TRP A 298 -9.51 24.18 -13.12
N PRO A 299 -9.61 23.23 -14.06
CA PRO A 299 -10.30 23.46 -15.32
C PRO A 299 -11.75 23.91 -15.09
N THR A 300 -12.24 24.82 -15.94
CA THR A 300 -13.60 25.34 -15.81
C THR A 300 -14.63 24.23 -16.02
N GLY A 301 -15.43 23.97 -14.98
CA GLY A 301 -16.52 22.98 -15.03
C GLY A 301 -16.13 21.58 -14.56
N GLU A 302 -14.88 21.36 -14.16
CA GLU A 302 -14.42 20.12 -13.53
C GLU A 302 -14.47 20.23 -12.01
N ALA A 303 -14.72 19.09 -11.35
CA ALA A 303 -14.70 19.03 -9.90
C ALA A 303 -13.24 18.96 -9.42
N ALA A 304 -12.94 19.65 -8.32
CA ALA A 304 -11.65 19.51 -7.67
C ALA A 304 -11.41 18.06 -7.25
N GLN A 305 -10.30 17.49 -7.71
CA GLN A 305 -9.78 16.19 -7.28
C GLN A 305 -9.07 16.33 -5.93
N GLU A 306 -8.94 15.23 -5.21
CA GLU A 306 -8.33 15.14 -3.89
C GLU A 306 -6.78 15.16 -3.98
N PRO A 307 -6.10 16.18 -3.42
CA PRO A 307 -4.64 16.20 -3.40
C PRO A 307 -4.07 15.17 -2.42
N PHE A 308 -2.91 14.60 -2.76
CA PHE A 308 -2.27 13.56 -1.95
C PHE A 308 -0.76 13.72 -1.83
N GLY A 309 -0.21 13.29 -0.70
CA GLY A 309 1.24 13.19 -0.50
C GLY A 309 1.82 11.97 -1.22
N LEU A 310 1.38 10.78 -0.83
CA LEU A 310 1.84 9.50 -1.36
C LEU A 310 0.66 8.59 -1.76
N TYR A 311 0.70 8.02 -2.96
CA TYR A 311 -0.26 7.01 -3.44
C TYR A 311 0.45 5.69 -3.72
N LEU A 312 -0.04 4.61 -3.11
CA LEU A 312 0.49 3.24 -3.22
C LEU A 312 -0.61 2.33 -3.78
N GLY A 313 -0.65 2.16 -5.10
CA GLY A 313 -1.64 1.31 -5.79
C GLY A 313 -1.02 -0.01 -6.25
N GLY A 314 -1.49 -1.14 -5.76
CA GLY A 314 -0.95 -2.47 -6.11
C GLY A 314 0.51 -2.67 -5.68
N SER A 315 1.06 -1.75 -4.88
CA SER A 315 2.47 -1.72 -4.51
C SER A 315 2.70 -2.47 -3.19
N THR A 316 3.86 -3.12 -3.06
CA THR A 316 4.12 -4.06 -1.96
C THR A 316 5.59 -4.13 -1.55
N GLY A 317 5.88 -4.57 -0.33
CA GLY A 317 7.24 -4.66 0.21
C GLY A 317 7.98 -3.31 0.28
N TYR A 318 7.23 -2.21 0.34
CA TYR A 318 7.77 -0.85 0.44
C TYR A 318 8.20 -0.51 1.87
N GLU A 319 9.00 0.54 1.98
CA GLU A 319 9.44 1.16 3.22
C GLU A 319 9.00 2.64 3.21
N VAL A 320 8.09 3.00 4.13
CA VAL A 320 7.56 4.37 4.27
C VAL A 320 7.80 4.82 5.71
N GLU A 321 8.91 5.53 5.94
CA GLU A 321 9.40 5.86 7.29
C GLU A 321 9.95 7.28 7.39
N GLU A 322 9.85 7.88 8.58
CA GLU A 322 10.40 9.20 8.91
C GLU A 322 9.95 10.35 7.97
N ASN A 323 8.79 10.23 7.33
CA ASN A 323 8.24 11.28 6.47
C ASN A 323 7.30 12.21 7.25
N LEU A 324 7.22 13.47 6.81
CA LEU A 324 6.30 14.47 7.32
C LEU A 324 5.21 14.77 6.28
N PHE A 325 3.94 14.60 6.65
CA PHE A 325 2.78 14.90 5.82
C PHE A 325 1.90 15.96 6.50
N TYR A 326 1.68 17.10 5.83
CA TYR A 326 0.78 18.13 6.34
C TYR A 326 0.19 19.02 5.26
N SER A 327 -0.87 19.74 5.59
CA SER A 327 -1.45 20.79 4.73
C SER A 327 -1.59 22.13 5.46
N SER A 328 -2.01 23.16 4.73
CA SER A 328 -2.39 24.47 5.25
C SER A 328 -3.73 24.42 6.00
N ASN A 329 -4.69 23.63 5.49
CA ASN A 329 -6.01 23.44 6.08
C ASN A 329 -6.43 21.96 6.02
N ILE A 330 -7.41 21.59 6.84
CA ILE A 330 -8.08 20.29 6.75
C ILE A 330 -9.19 20.40 5.71
N HIS A 331 -8.95 19.91 4.49
CA HIS A 331 -9.94 19.95 3.41
C HIS A 331 -9.56 18.98 2.27
N LYS A 332 -10.21 17.81 2.20
CA LYS A 332 -10.04 16.82 1.10
C LYS A 332 -8.61 16.34 0.79
N ASN A 333 -7.63 16.70 1.61
CA ASN A 333 -6.22 16.36 1.41
C ASN A 333 -5.86 15.08 2.15
N VAL A 334 -5.08 14.22 1.48
CA VAL A 334 -4.71 12.89 1.96
C VAL A 334 -3.20 12.80 2.14
N GLY A 335 -2.73 12.37 3.31
CA GLY A 335 -1.30 12.14 3.55
C GLY A 335 -0.79 10.98 2.69
N VAL A 336 -1.28 9.77 3.00
CA VAL A 336 -0.96 8.54 2.27
C VAL A 336 -2.25 7.82 1.87
N ALA A 337 -2.38 7.46 0.60
CA ALA A 337 -3.43 6.58 0.09
C ALA A 337 -2.83 5.21 -0.28
N ILE A 338 -3.37 4.14 0.30
CA ILE A 338 -2.95 2.76 0.08
C ILE A 338 -4.10 1.99 -0.53
N ARG A 339 -3.83 1.27 -1.62
CA ARG A 339 -4.83 0.43 -2.28
C ARG A 339 -4.24 -0.85 -2.84
N ASN A 340 -4.86 -1.98 -2.50
CA ASN A 340 -4.53 -3.30 -3.02
C ASN A 340 -3.05 -3.69 -2.85
N SER A 341 -2.43 -3.37 -1.71
CA SER A 341 -1.03 -3.73 -1.41
C SER A 341 -0.80 -5.24 -1.27
N GLY A 342 -1.88 -6.02 -1.23
CA GLY A 342 -1.85 -7.47 -1.17
C GLY A 342 -1.35 -8.00 0.17
N ASN A 343 -0.86 -9.24 0.14
CA ASN A 343 -0.77 -10.08 1.34
C ASN A 343 0.60 -10.01 2.04
N HIS A 344 1.60 -9.41 1.41
CA HIS A 344 2.91 -9.18 2.02
C HIS A 344 2.78 -8.33 3.30
N TYR A 345 3.75 -8.49 4.18
CA TYR A 345 3.95 -7.55 5.26
C TYR A 345 4.30 -6.17 4.68
N ASN A 346 3.35 -5.25 4.79
CA ASN A 346 3.47 -3.87 4.34
C ASN A 346 3.36 -2.96 5.56
N ARG A 347 4.23 -1.97 5.67
CA ARG A 347 4.31 -1.13 6.86
C ARG A 347 4.29 0.34 6.48
N ILE A 348 3.32 1.07 7.03
CA ILE A 348 3.40 2.53 7.16
C ILE A 348 3.82 2.79 8.59
N GLY A 349 5.09 3.14 8.79
CA GLY A 349 5.57 3.22 10.16
C GLY A 349 6.96 3.74 10.40
N PHE A 350 7.31 3.80 11.67
CA PHE A 350 8.55 4.36 12.21
C PHE A 350 8.71 5.85 11.89
N ASN A 351 8.24 6.67 12.83
CA ASN A 351 8.45 8.13 12.88
C ASN A 351 7.88 8.92 11.69
N ASN A 352 6.88 8.40 10.95
CA ASN A 352 6.10 9.29 10.10
C ASN A 352 5.21 10.20 10.96
N GLU A 353 5.08 11.46 10.56
CA GLU A 353 4.29 12.48 11.22
C GLU A 353 3.20 12.99 10.27
N PHE A 354 1.96 13.04 10.75
CA PHE A 354 0.79 13.49 9.99
C PHE A 354 0.06 14.58 10.77
N HIS A 355 -0.21 15.73 10.17
CA HIS A 355 -1.06 16.73 10.83
C HIS A 355 -1.71 17.71 9.84
N THR A 356 -2.81 18.34 10.24
CA THR A 356 -3.55 19.30 9.38
C THR A 356 -3.96 18.67 8.05
N LEU A 357 -4.55 17.48 8.09
CA LEU A 357 -5.05 16.78 6.90
C LEU A 357 -6.49 16.30 7.14
N GLU A 358 -7.25 16.17 6.06
CA GLU A 358 -8.55 15.51 6.06
C GLU A 358 -8.39 14.04 6.41
N VAL A 359 -7.44 13.36 5.77
CA VAL A 359 -7.11 11.96 6.08
C VAL A 359 -5.59 11.80 6.19
N GLY A 360 -5.11 11.29 7.33
CA GLY A 360 -3.70 10.91 7.49
C GLY A 360 -3.34 9.73 6.58
N ALA A 361 -3.95 8.58 6.84
CA ALA A 361 -3.82 7.37 6.02
C ALA A 361 -5.19 6.88 5.53
N LEU A 362 -5.35 6.80 4.21
CA LEU A 362 -6.53 6.27 3.54
C LEU A 362 -6.24 4.87 3.01
N VAL A 363 -7.04 3.88 3.41
CA VAL A 363 -6.90 2.48 3.02
C VAL A 363 -8.08 2.06 2.16
N MET A 364 -7.81 1.46 1.01
CA MET A 364 -8.81 0.99 0.04
C MET A 364 -8.52 -0.43 -0.43
N GLY A 365 -9.57 -1.22 -0.66
CA GLY A 365 -9.45 -2.60 -1.14
C GLY A 365 -8.59 -3.52 -0.27
N ASP A 366 -8.05 -4.58 -0.87
CA ASP A 366 -7.39 -5.67 -0.15
C ASP A 366 -5.91 -5.40 0.16
N ASN A 367 -5.60 -5.18 1.45
CA ASN A 367 -4.24 -4.99 1.92
C ASN A 367 -3.87 -5.99 3.02
N ARG A 368 -4.43 -7.21 3.01
CA ARG A 368 -4.07 -8.24 3.98
C ARG A 368 -4.21 -9.65 3.43
N TYR A 369 -3.59 -10.60 4.11
CA TYR A 369 -3.83 -12.02 3.85
C TYR A 369 -5.20 -12.47 4.38
N ASP A 370 -5.99 -13.20 3.58
CA ASP A 370 -7.26 -13.81 3.99
C ASP A 370 -7.03 -15.10 4.82
N PRO A 371 -7.41 -15.14 6.10
CA PRO A 371 -7.25 -16.32 6.96
C PRO A 371 -8.23 -17.47 6.66
N ALA A 372 -9.24 -17.30 5.79
CA ALA A 372 -10.31 -18.28 5.55
C ALA A 372 -9.83 -19.67 5.09
N GLU A 373 -8.62 -19.79 4.54
CA GLU A 373 -8.08 -21.04 3.99
C GLU A 373 -7.01 -21.73 4.87
N GLY A 374 -7.10 -21.58 6.19
CA GLY A 374 -6.31 -22.39 7.13
C GLY A 374 -4.82 -22.05 7.21
N ALA A 375 -4.45 -20.86 6.74
CA ALA A 375 -3.10 -20.33 6.91
C ALA A 375 -3.03 -19.57 8.24
N THR A 376 -2.01 -19.89 9.03
CA THR A 376 -1.65 -19.24 10.31
C THR A 376 -1.00 -17.87 10.12
N GLN A 377 -1.08 -17.29 8.91
CA GLN A 377 -0.37 -16.08 8.50
C GLN A 377 -1.35 -14.91 8.47
N ALA A 378 -1.41 -14.15 9.55
CA ALA A 378 -2.07 -12.85 9.58
C ALA A 378 -1.06 -11.76 9.16
N THR A 379 -0.70 -11.75 7.87
CA THR A 379 0.17 -10.72 7.26
C THR A 379 -0.65 -9.67 6.50
N GLY A 380 -0.03 -8.55 6.16
CA GLY A 380 -0.70 -7.44 5.49
C GLY A 380 -0.19 -6.08 5.95
N LEU A 381 -1.01 -5.06 5.67
CA LEU A 381 -0.75 -3.67 6.04
C LEU A 381 -0.83 -3.46 7.55
N VAL A 382 0.25 -2.93 8.13
CA VAL A 382 0.31 -2.50 9.53
C VAL A 382 0.69 -1.02 9.66
N PHE A 383 0.08 -0.34 10.63
CA PHE A 383 0.43 1.02 11.03
C PHE A 383 1.20 0.96 12.34
N ARG A 384 2.45 1.42 12.34
CA ARG A 384 3.30 1.35 13.53
C ARG A 384 4.12 2.60 13.77
N CYS A 385 4.25 3.02 15.03
CA CYS A 385 5.17 4.09 15.40
C CYS A 385 4.97 5.42 14.66
N ASN A 386 3.74 5.73 14.24
CA ASN A 386 3.40 7.00 13.58
C ASN A 386 2.88 8.03 14.57
N ASP A 387 3.06 9.31 14.27
CA ASP A 387 2.42 10.43 14.97
C ASP A 387 1.25 10.95 14.13
N LEU A 388 0.03 10.69 14.59
CA LEU A 388 -1.22 11.02 13.93
C LEU A 388 -1.86 12.22 14.65
N GLY A 389 -1.60 13.40 14.10
CA GLY A 389 -1.75 14.69 14.76
C GLY A 389 -0.51 15.03 15.60
N ILE A 390 -0.36 16.32 15.94
CA ILE A 390 0.74 16.79 16.80
C ILE A 390 0.27 17.78 17.86
N GLN A 391 1.02 17.83 18.96
CA GLN A 391 0.93 18.92 19.92
C GLN A 391 1.95 20.00 19.58
N VAL A 392 1.50 21.12 19.02
CA VAL A 392 2.38 22.25 18.62
C VAL A 392 2.92 22.96 19.86
N THR A 393 2.04 23.20 20.84
CA THR A 393 2.39 23.71 22.18
C THR A 393 1.48 23.05 23.22
N PRO A 394 1.80 23.07 24.53
CA PRO A 394 0.97 22.43 25.53
C PRO A 394 -0.50 22.87 25.46
N GLY A 395 -1.40 21.93 25.11
CA GLY A 395 -2.83 22.16 24.95
C GLY A 395 -3.28 22.73 23.60
N VAL A 396 -2.37 22.94 22.64
CA VAL A 396 -2.67 23.34 21.26
C VAL A 396 -2.22 22.25 20.31
N TYR A 397 -3.16 21.74 19.53
CA TYR A 397 -2.97 20.59 18.67
C TYR A 397 -3.18 20.97 17.20
N SER A 398 -2.41 20.34 16.34
CA SER A 398 -2.66 20.28 14.90
C SER A 398 -3.22 18.90 14.63
N GLU A 399 -4.52 18.83 14.34
CA GLU A 399 -5.27 17.57 14.28
C GLU A 399 -5.45 17.06 12.86
N LEU A 400 -6.01 15.86 12.76
CA LEU A 400 -6.51 15.24 11.53
C LEU A 400 -8.03 15.13 11.65
N ASN A 401 -8.77 15.19 10.53
CA ASN A 401 -10.19 14.83 10.59
C ASN A 401 -10.36 13.31 10.75
N TYR A 402 -9.61 12.55 9.95
CA TYR A 402 -9.46 11.10 10.07
C TYR A 402 -7.97 10.75 10.16
N SER A 403 -7.56 10.02 11.21
CA SER A 403 -6.18 9.55 11.33
C SER A 403 -5.93 8.39 10.38
N ILE A 404 -6.73 7.33 10.50
CA ILE A 404 -6.71 6.16 9.61
C ILE A 404 -8.16 5.89 9.18
N ALA A 405 -8.40 5.82 7.87
CA ALA A 405 -9.72 5.56 7.32
C ALA A 405 -9.70 4.38 6.34
N LEU A 406 -10.54 3.39 6.60
CA LEU A 406 -10.75 2.21 5.78
C LEU A 406 -12.03 2.41 4.97
N THR A 407 -11.91 2.53 3.65
CA THR A 407 -13.02 2.86 2.74
C THR A 407 -13.01 1.88 1.56
N ASN A 408 -14.14 1.76 0.85
CA ASN A 408 -14.24 0.94 -0.37
C ASN A 408 -13.60 -0.46 -0.21
N GLU A 409 -14.09 -1.21 0.78
CA GLU A 409 -13.59 -2.56 1.13
C GLU A 409 -12.14 -2.54 1.61
N GLY A 410 -11.72 -1.45 2.26
CA GLY A 410 -10.40 -1.30 2.85
C GLY A 410 -10.14 -2.33 3.94
N GLU A 411 -9.11 -3.15 3.73
CA GLU A 411 -8.67 -4.17 4.68
C GLU A 411 -7.23 -3.93 5.12
N ILE A 412 -6.93 -4.28 6.37
CA ILE A 412 -5.58 -4.20 6.98
C ILE A 412 -5.29 -5.47 7.78
N SER A 413 -4.03 -5.72 8.10
CA SER A 413 -3.65 -6.87 8.92
C SER A 413 -4.48 -6.93 10.22
N MET A 414 -4.94 -8.14 10.56
CA MET A 414 -5.78 -8.37 11.73
C MET A 414 -5.09 -7.94 13.03
N HIS A 415 -3.76 -7.98 13.13
CA HIS A 415 -3.05 -7.61 14.35
C HIS A 415 -2.20 -6.34 14.15
N GLN A 416 -2.62 -5.26 14.80
CA GLN A 416 -1.91 -3.99 14.86
C GLN A 416 -1.20 -3.87 16.21
N GLY A 417 0.03 -4.41 16.29
CA GLY A 417 0.79 -4.51 17.55
C GLY A 417 0.92 -5.96 18.05
N VAL A 418 1.59 -6.17 19.18
CA VAL A 418 1.75 -7.50 19.80
C VAL A 418 1.59 -7.45 21.32
N ILE A 419 0.99 -8.49 21.90
CA ILE A 419 0.72 -8.62 23.34
C ILE A 419 1.79 -9.52 23.97
N THR A 420 2.98 -8.97 24.26
CA THR A 420 4.05 -9.74 24.93
C THR A 420 4.52 -9.08 26.22
N ALA A 421 5.09 -9.87 27.13
CA ALA A 421 5.72 -9.41 28.36
C ALA A 421 7.05 -8.66 28.13
N VAL A 422 7.55 -8.57 26.89
CA VAL A 422 8.91 -8.10 26.57
C VAL A 422 8.95 -7.05 25.42
N VAL A 423 7.81 -6.39 25.07
CA VAL A 423 7.68 -5.09 24.32
C VAL A 423 7.54 -5.19 22.76
N PRO A 424 6.70 -4.39 22.04
CA PRO A 424 5.44 -3.77 22.46
C PRO A 424 4.31 -3.61 21.38
N GLY A 425 3.17 -3.02 21.79
CA GLY A 425 2.05 -2.58 20.95
C GLY A 425 2.41 -1.71 19.74
N ALA A 426 1.40 -1.29 18.97
CA ALA A 426 1.59 -0.64 17.66
C ALA A 426 2.42 0.66 17.71
N GLY A 427 2.39 1.39 18.82
CA GLY A 427 3.23 2.57 19.02
C GLY A 427 2.83 3.81 18.24
N ASN A 428 1.68 3.78 17.55
CA ASN A 428 1.13 5.02 17.00
C ASN A 428 0.69 5.93 18.15
N ARG A 429 0.82 7.24 17.95
CA ARG A 429 0.29 8.26 18.85
C ARG A 429 -0.81 9.04 18.14
N PHE A 430 -1.90 9.29 18.84
CA PHE A 430 -3.08 10.01 18.36
C PHE A 430 -3.23 11.31 19.13
N TYR A 431 -3.26 12.42 18.40
CA TYR A 431 -3.37 13.75 18.95
C TYR A 431 -4.45 14.58 18.23
N PRO A 432 -5.27 15.36 18.98
CA PRO A 432 -5.39 15.36 20.43
C PRO A 432 -5.90 14.01 20.97
N VAL A 433 -5.58 13.70 22.22
CA VAL A 433 -6.14 12.51 22.89
C VAL A 433 -7.66 12.65 22.92
N CYS A 434 -8.34 11.63 22.40
CA CYS A 434 -9.78 11.65 22.21
C CYS A 434 -10.58 11.85 23.52
N PRO A 435 -11.58 12.74 23.55
CA PRO A 435 -12.60 12.75 24.59
C PRO A 435 -13.59 11.58 24.38
N PRO A 436 -14.11 10.92 25.43
CA PRO A 436 -14.95 9.71 25.33
C PRO A 436 -16.34 9.88 24.66
N THR A 437 -16.62 10.99 23.97
CA THR A 437 -17.92 11.34 23.38
C THR A 437 -17.85 11.84 21.94
N THR A 438 -16.73 11.67 21.24
CA THR A 438 -16.51 12.20 19.87
C THR A 438 -16.72 11.15 18.80
N THR A 439 -17.07 11.60 17.59
CA THR A 439 -17.24 10.78 16.38
C THR A 439 -15.98 9.97 16.05
N ASP A 440 -16.16 8.91 15.27
CA ASP A 440 -15.08 8.06 14.78
C ASP A 440 -14.10 8.87 13.92
N LYS A 441 -12.86 8.96 14.36
CA LYS A 441 -11.81 9.77 13.73
C LYS A 441 -10.46 9.05 13.67
N GLU A 442 -10.09 8.32 14.71
CA GLU A 442 -8.75 7.73 14.79
C GLU A 442 -8.64 6.45 13.96
N PHE A 443 -9.66 5.60 14.04
CA PHE A 443 -9.91 4.51 13.10
C PHE A 443 -11.34 4.61 12.60
N TYR A 444 -11.50 5.07 11.38
CA TYR A 444 -12.78 5.11 10.68
C TYR A 444 -12.88 3.90 9.75
N VAL A 445 -14.04 3.22 9.73
CA VAL A 445 -14.35 2.17 8.76
C VAL A 445 -15.70 2.50 8.14
N ASP A 446 -15.79 2.49 6.81
CA ASP A 446 -17.05 2.83 6.13
C ASP A 446 -18.11 1.73 6.30
N ASP A 447 -19.38 2.14 6.40
CA ASP A 447 -20.54 1.26 6.66
C ASP A 447 -20.78 0.20 5.56
N SER A 448 -20.13 0.35 4.38
CA SER A 448 -20.16 -0.62 3.28
C SER A 448 -19.09 -1.72 3.39
N SER A 449 -18.19 -1.65 4.37
CA SER A 449 -17.12 -2.64 4.62
C SER A 449 -17.32 -3.56 5.87
N PRO A 450 -18.55 -3.79 6.40
CA PRO A 450 -18.75 -4.25 7.76
C PRO A 450 -18.43 -5.73 8.00
N GLU A 451 -18.26 -6.56 6.97
CA GLU A 451 -18.15 -8.01 7.15
C GLU A 451 -16.70 -8.48 7.31
N LEU A 452 -15.73 -7.66 6.89
CA LEU A 452 -14.35 -8.10 6.72
C LEU A 452 -13.32 -7.27 7.50
N SER A 453 -13.54 -5.99 7.82
CA SER A 453 -12.45 -5.12 8.33
C SER A 453 -12.11 -5.21 9.83
N PHE A 454 -12.44 -6.31 10.53
CA PHE A 454 -12.08 -6.45 11.96
C PHE A 454 -10.56 -6.52 12.16
N HIS A 455 -10.05 -5.74 13.11
CA HIS A 455 -8.65 -5.74 13.50
C HIS A 455 -8.47 -5.46 15.00
N ASN A 456 -7.41 -6.05 15.53
CA ASN A 456 -6.98 -5.98 16.91
C ASN A 456 -5.90 -4.92 17.04
N TYR A 457 -6.23 -3.82 17.72
CA TYR A 457 -5.29 -2.75 17.99
C TYR A 457 -4.74 -2.87 19.41
N ILE A 458 -3.43 -2.96 19.54
CA ILE A 458 -2.75 -3.13 20.82
C ILE A 458 -1.99 -1.85 21.15
N PRO A 459 -2.58 -0.93 21.95
CA PRO A 459 -1.89 0.25 22.42
C PRO A 459 -0.94 -0.03 23.59
N PHE A 460 -0.11 0.96 23.90
CA PHE A 460 0.63 1.02 25.16
C PHE A 460 -0.28 1.49 26.30
N ALA A 461 0.26 1.55 27.52
CA ALA A 461 -0.49 1.97 28.70
C ALA A 461 -1.03 3.41 28.61
N GLN A 462 -0.35 4.31 27.90
CA GLN A 462 -0.74 5.72 27.80
C GLN A 462 -1.87 5.96 26.81
N SER A 463 -2.76 6.89 27.17
CA SER A 463 -3.95 7.26 26.41
C SER A 463 -3.65 7.77 25.01
N GLU A 464 -2.56 8.50 24.80
CA GLU A 464 -2.18 8.99 23.48
C GLU A 464 -1.83 7.86 22.50
N THR A 465 -1.63 6.63 22.96
CA THR A 465 -1.42 5.49 22.05
C THR A 465 -2.71 4.72 21.75
N ARG A 466 -3.84 5.12 22.35
CA ARG A 466 -5.12 4.42 22.22
C ARG A 466 -6.01 5.16 21.21
N PRO A 467 -6.63 4.44 20.26
CA PRO A 467 -7.59 5.03 19.34
C PRO A 467 -8.99 5.10 20.00
N ASP A 468 -9.14 5.93 21.02
CA ASP A 468 -10.38 6.05 21.81
C ASP A 468 -11.53 6.76 21.04
N CYS A 469 -11.26 7.43 19.91
CA CYS A 469 -12.25 8.03 18.99
C CYS A 469 -12.76 7.01 17.97
N ASN A 470 -13.46 5.99 18.46
CA ASN A 470 -14.01 4.86 17.70
C ASN A 470 -15.41 4.42 18.20
N THR A 471 -16.25 5.40 18.54
CA THR A 471 -17.60 5.29 19.11
C THR A 471 -18.66 4.51 18.33
N GLY A 472 -18.44 4.16 17.06
CA GLY A 472 -19.47 3.63 16.18
C GLY A 472 -19.41 2.15 15.82
N LEU A 473 -18.27 1.47 15.97
CA LEU A 473 -18.02 0.23 15.23
C LEU A 473 -17.36 -0.88 16.07
N PRO A 474 -17.90 -2.13 16.07
CA PRO A 474 -17.29 -3.28 16.75
C PRO A 474 -16.00 -3.79 16.07
N TYR A 475 -15.48 -3.07 15.07
CA TYR A 475 -14.43 -3.52 14.16
C TYR A 475 -13.00 -3.31 14.69
N VAL A 476 -12.82 -2.51 15.74
CA VAL A 476 -11.52 -2.28 16.37
C VAL A 476 -11.50 -2.87 17.79
N GLY A 477 -10.90 -4.04 17.95
CA GLY A 477 -10.67 -4.63 19.27
C GLY A 477 -9.47 -3.98 19.95
N VAL A 478 -9.70 -3.13 20.96
CA VAL A 478 -8.60 -2.42 21.66
C VAL A 478 -8.15 -3.18 22.91
N MET A 479 -6.86 -3.55 22.96
CA MET A 479 -6.27 -4.31 24.07
C MET A 479 -5.03 -3.60 24.65
N ALA A 480 -5.14 -3.05 25.86
CA ALA A 480 -4.04 -2.30 26.45
C ALA A 480 -2.88 -3.19 26.94
N SER A 481 -1.67 -2.82 26.53
CA SER A 481 -0.44 -3.27 27.18
C SER A 481 -0.29 -2.64 28.58
N GLU A 482 0.36 -3.35 29.50
CA GLU A 482 0.77 -2.82 30.81
C GLU A 482 2.09 -2.03 30.76
N ILE A 483 2.67 -1.87 29.56
CA ILE A 483 3.98 -1.24 29.36
C ILE A 483 3.81 0.23 29.00
N ASP A 484 4.56 1.09 29.68
CA ASP A 484 4.66 2.52 29.35
C ASP A 484 5.43 2.72 28.04
N PHE A 485 4.84 3.41 27.08
CA PHE A 485 5.46 3.89 25.86
C PHE A 485 6.64 4.84 26.12
N VAL A 486 7.77 4.57 25.48
CA VAL A 486 8.93 5.45 25.35
C VAL A 486 9.35 5.44 23.89
N LYS A 487 9.15 6.55 23.18
CA LYS A 487 9.31 6.60 21.71
C LYS A 487 10.70 6.16 21.27
N GLU A 488 11.74 6.62 21.95
CA GLU A 488 13.15 6.33 21.60
C GLU A 488 13.53 4.85 21.82
N VAL A 489 12.78 4.12 22.65
CA VAL A 489 13.05 2.71 22.97
C VAL A 489 12.19 1.79 22.11
N HIS A 490 10.93 2.17 21.89
CA HIS A 490 9.93 1.31 21.25
C HIS A 490 9.75 1.58 19.76
N CYS A 491 10.12 2.77 19.33
CA CYS A 491 10.05 3.22 17.94
C CYS A 491 11.40 3.82 17.49
N PRO A 492 12.53 3.10 17.64
CA PRO A 492 13.80 3.54 17.05
C PRO A 492 13.68 3.55 15.51
N SER A 493 14.45 4.40 14.83
CA SER A 493 14.58 4.36 13.36
C SER A 493 14.83 2.93 12.86
N ASP A 494 14.06 2.47 11.87
CA ASP A 494 14.22 1.16 11.21
C ASP A 494 14.64 1.31 9.74
N LEU A 495 15.15 2.49 9.35
CA LEU A 495 15.63 2.77 8.00
C LEU A 495 16.57 1.67 7.49
N SER A 496 16.22 1.05 6.37
CA SER A 496 17.08 0.07 5.70
C SER A 496 18.32 0.75 5.10
N SER A 497 18.19 2.04 4.77
CA SER A 497 19.24 2.82 4.15
C SER A 497 20.35 3.17 5.15
N GLY A 498 21.56 2.66 4.91
CA GLY A 498 22.71 2.81 5.82
C GLY A 498 23.03 1.58 6.68
N GLY A 499 22.18 0.54 6.66
CA GLY A 499 22.46 -0.73 7.33
C GLY A 499 23.48 -1.61 6.60
N VAL A 500 24.08 -2.57 7.33
CA VAL A 500 25.01 -3.55 6.76
C VAL A 500 24.23 -4.78 6.30
N ILE A 501 24.46 -5.25 5.07
CA ILE A 501 23.76 -6.44 4.50
C ILE A 501 23.79 -7.65 5.45
N GLY A 502 24.92 -7.86 6.15
CA GLY A 502 25.07 -8.94 7.13
C GLY A 502 24.09 -8.85 8.29
N ASP A 503 23.75 -7.63 8.74
CA ASP A 503 22.83 -7.41 9.86
C ASP A 503 21.39 -7.76 9.46
N PHE A 504 20.97 -7.39 8.24
CA PHE A 504 19.64 -7.76 7.71
C PHE A 504 19.49 -9.27 7.55
N ARG A 505 20.54 -9.94 7.05
CA ARG A 505 20.58 -11.41 7.03
C ARG A 505 20.41 -12.00 8.42
N ASP A 506 21.18 -11.51 9.38
CA ASP A 506 21.20 -12.09 10.73
C ASP A 506 19.85 -11.83 11.42
N ARG A 507 19.24 -10.64 11.22
CA ARG A 507 17.85 -10.33 11.61
C ARG A 507 16.83 -11.29 10.97
N TYR A 508 16.95 -11.58 9.68
CA TYR A 508 16.05 -12.51 8.98
C TYR A 508 16.09 -13.91 9.62
N TYR A 509 17.28 -14.50 9.80
CA TYR A 509 17.38 -15.84 10.38
C TYR A 509 16.99 -15.90 11.86
N GLN A 510 17.28 -14.85 12.63
CA GLN A 510 16.85 -14.76 14.03
C GLN A 510 15.33 -14.74 14.15
N ASN A 511 14.65 -13.84 13.41
CA ASN A 511 13.20 -13.75 13.43
C ASN A 511 12.54 -15.00 12.83
N LYS A 512 13.10 -15.58 11.77
CA LYS A 512 12.63 -16.85 11.20
C LYS A 512 12.70 -17.98 12.22
N ALA A 513 13.79 -18.12 12.97
CA ALA A 513 13.91 -19.16 13.98
C ALA A 513 12.87 -19.00 15.10
N ILE A 514 12.59 -17.76 15.52
CA ILE A 514 11.55 -17.46 16.52
C ILE A 514 10.17 -17.80 15.95
N TYR A 515 9.86 -17.30 14.75
CA TYR A 515 8.58 -17.56 14.07
C TYR A 515 8.31 -19.06 13.92
N VAL A 516 9.27 -19.83 13.39
CA VAL A 516 9.12 -21.29 13.18
C VAL A 516 8.87 -22.00 14.52
N THR A 517 9.64 -21.65 15.56
CA THR A 517 9.44 -22.23 16.90
C THR A 517 8.05 -21.93 17.45
N LEU A 518 7.61 -20.67 17.31
CA LEU A 518 6.31 -20.24 17.79
C LEU A 518 5.16 -20.89 17.00
N LEU A 519 5.35 -21.07 15.70
CA LEU A 519 4.40 -21.69 14.80
C LEU A 519 4.21 -23.18 15.09
N GLU A 520 5.30 -23.90 15.40
CA GLU A 520 5.23 -25.29 15.85
C GLU A 520 4.42 -25.41 17.14
N VAL A 521 4.71 -24.57 18.15
CA VAL A 521 3.95 -24.55 19.41
C VAL A 521 2.48 -24.20 19.17
N TYR A 522 2.20 -23.25 18.27
CA TYR A 522 0.84 -22.88 17.92
C TYR A 522 0.09 -24.08 17.34
N LYS A 523 0.62 -24.69 16.29
CA LYS A 523 0.02 -25.84 15.61
C LYS A 523 -0.22 -27.04 16.53
N ASP A 524 0.70 -27.31 17.45
CA ASP A 524 0.59 -28.41 18.42
C ASP A 524 -0.45 -28.16 19.53
N THR A 525 -0.82 -26.90 19.78
CA THR A 525 -1.66 -26.53 20.93
C THR A 525 -3.06 -26.06 20.58
N VAL A 526 -3.26 -25.48 19.40
CA VAL A 526 -4.59 -25.09 18.93
C VAL A 526 -5.38 -26.30 18.45
N ASN A 527 -6.70 -26.25 18.61
CA ASN A 527 -7.61 -27.28 18.11
C ASN A 527 -7.26 -28.71 18.60
N GLY A 528 -6.59 -28.84 19.75
CA GLY A 528 -6.14 -30.13 20.27
C GLY A 528 -4.95 -30.77 19.52
N GLY A 529 -4.26 -30.00 18.66
CA GLY A 529 -3.10 -30.43 17.88
C GLY A 529 -3.45 -31.03 16.50
N ASP A 530 -4.73 -31.16 16.17
CA ASP A 530 -5.18 -31.66 14.86
C ASP A 530 -6.42 -30.89 14.40
N THR A 531 -6.18 -29.80 13.67
CA THR A 531 -7.25 -28.93 13.15
C THR A 531 -8.12 -29.66 12.12
N GLN A 532 -7.50 -30.48 11.27
CA GLN A 532 -8.25 -31.20 10.23
C GLN A 532 -9.15 -32.27 10.85
N PHE A 533 -8.70 -32.95 11.90
CA PHE A 533 -9.55 -33.88 12.66
C PHE A 533 -10.80 -33.20 13.20
N LEU A 534 -10.70 -32.01 13.83
CA LEU A 534 -11.88 -31.30 14.32
C LEU A 534 -12.80 -30.84 13.19
N LEU A 535 -12.25 -30.36 12.06
CA LEU A 535 -13.05 -29.95 10.90
C LEU A 535 -13.76 -31.15 10.27
N ASP A 536 -13.08 -32.27 10.07
CA ASP A 536 -13.67 -33.52 9.53
C ASP A 536 -14.76 -34.05 10.47
N LEU A 537 -14.54 -33.96 11.79
CA LEU A 537 -15.54 -34.35 12.80
C LEU A 537 -16.78 -33.45 12.77
N ILE A 538 -16.61 -32.14 12.50
CA ILE A 538 -17.70 -31.19 12.35
C ILE A 538 -18.46 -31.45 11.04
N ASP A 539 -17.75 -31.71 9.93
CA ASP A 539 -18.35 -31.91 8.60
C ASP A 539 -19.08 -33.26 8.46
N ASP A 540 -18.74 -34.26 9.28
CA ASP A 540 -19.41 -35.56 9.27
C ASP A 540 -20.86 -35.46 9.80
N GLU A 541 -21.83 -35.59 8.90
CA GLU A 541 -23.28 -35.56 9.18
C GLU A 541 -23.74 -36.65 10.16
N PHE A 542 -22.99 -37.74 10.31
CA PHE A 542 -23.31 -38.86 11.20
C PHE A 542 -22.81 -38.67 12.63
N VAL A 543 -21.93 -37.70 12.88
CA VAL A 543 -21.43 -37.40 14.21
C VAL A 543 -22.46 -36.56 14.97
N SER A 544 -22.72 -36.95 16.22
CA SER A 544 -23.69 -36.24 17.05
C SER A 544 -23.13 -34.90 17.55
N SER A 545 -24.02 -33.91 17.71
CA SER A 545 -23.65 -32.62 18.29
C SER A 545 -22.99 -32.73 19.68
N PHE A 546 -23.29 -33.78 20.44
CA PHE A 546 -22.67 -34.03 21.75
C PHE A 546 -21.21 -34.50 21.64
N GLU A 547 -20.90 -35.34 20.65
CA GLU A 547 -19.53 -35.82 20.40
C GLU A 547 -18.65 -34.67 19.93
N ILE A 548 -19.10 -33.88 18.95
CA ILE A 548 -18.38 -32.69 18.46
C ILE A 548 -18.08 -31.73 19.62
N ARG A 549 -19.09 -31.43 20.44
CA ARG A 549 -18.93 -30.59 21.63
C ARG A 549 -17.85 -31.09 22.58
N ASN A 550 -17.80 -32.38 22.86
CA ASN A 550 -16.82 -32.93 23.81
C ASN A 550 -15.40 -32.79 23.27
N GLU A 551 -15.18 -33.08 21.99
CA GLU A 551 -13.87 -32.93 21.36
C GLU A 551 -13.44 -31.46 21.31
N MET A 552 -14.34 -30.53 20.95
CA MET A 552 -14.05 -29.10 20.96
C MET A 552 -13.77 -28.55 22.37
N LEU A 553 -14.46 -29.06 23.40
CA LEU A 553 -14.19 -28.68 24.79
C LEU A 553 -12.86 -29.22 25.31
N LEU A 554 -12.38 -30.38 24.81
CA LEU A 554 -11.03 -30.88 25.11
C LEU A 554 -9.95 -29.99 24.50
N ALA A 555 -10.22 -29.38 23.34
CA ALA A 555 -9.35 -28.42 22.69
C ALA A 555 -9.45 -26.97 23.27
N SER A 556 -10.47 -26.69 24.07
CA SER A 556 -10.69 -25.37 24.68
C SER A 556 -9.65 -25.08 25.79
N PRO A 557 -9.19 -23.83 25.98
CA PRO A 557 -9.65 -22.59 25.38
C PRO A 557 -8.88 -22.19 24.10
N ARG A 558 -8.43 -23.16 23.30
CA ARG A 558 -7.56 -22.92 22.13
C ARG A 558 -8.20 -23.37 20.81
N VAL A 559 -9.52 -23.25 20.71
CA VAL A 559 -10.21 -23.50 19.46
C VAL A 559 -10.16 -22.23 18.61
N THR A 560 -9.62 -22.35 17.40
CA THR A 560 -9.47 -21.22 16.46
C THR A 560 -10.81 -20.77 15.89
N ASP A 561 -10.90 -19.52 15.45
CA ASP A 561 -12.07 -18.93 14.80
C ASP A 561 -12.64 -19.79 13.67
N ARG A 562 -11.80 -20.35 12.79
CA ARG A 562 -12.21 -21.23 11.68
C ARG A 562 -13.04 -22.43 12.15
N VAL A 563 -12.61 -23.06 13.25
CA VAL A 563 -13.29 -24.25 13.79
C VAL A 563 -14.54 -23.84 14.57
N LEU A 564 -14.51 -22.69 15.26
CA LEU A 564 -15.69 -22.14 15.93
C LEU A 564 -16.79 -21.75 14.93
N ILE A 565 -16.43 -21.08 13.84
CA ILE A 565 -17.35 -20.70 12.74
C ILE A 565 -17.88 -21.96 12.06
N ALA A 566 -17.03 -22.94 11.74
CA ALA A 566 -17.48 -24.22 11.18
C ALA A 566 -18.52 -24.92 12.08
N ALA A 567 -18.37 -24.86 13.40
CA ALA A 567 -19.36 -25.42 14.33
C ALA A 567 -20.67 -24.61 14.40
N ILE A 568 -20.62 -23.29 14.21
CA ILE A 568 -21.80 -22.40 14.11
C ILE A 568 -22.58 -22.69 12.82
N GLU A 569 -21.86 -22.88 11.71
CA GLU A 569 -22.40 -22.98 10.35
C GLU A 569 -22.69 -24.42 9.89
N ARG A 570 -22.41 -25.41 10.76
CA ARG A 570 -22.56 -26.84 10.45
C ARG A 570 -23.97 -27.21 9.92
N ASP A 571 -24.02 -28.14 8.96
CA ASP A 571 -25.23 -28.84 8.52
C ASP A 571 -25.07 -30.38 8.66
N PRO A 572 -25.95 -31.12 9.39
CA PRO A 572 -27.09 -30.64 10.17
C PRO A 572 -26.66 -29.80 11.38
N ALA A 573 -27.44 -28.74 11.66
CA ALA A 573 -27.15 -27.81 12.74
C ALA A 573 -26.90 -28.51 14.08
N MET A 574 -25.84 -28.09 14.76
CA MET A 574 -25.57 -28.51 16.14
C MET A 574 -26.66 -28.00 17.09
N ASN A 575 -26.78 -28.63 18.25
CA ASN A 575 -27.60 -28.08 19.32
C ASN A 575 -27.03 -26.71 19.74
N PRO A 576 -27.80 -25.61 19.70
CA PRO A 576 -27.30 -24.27 20.03
C PRO A 576 -26.65 -24.18 21.42
N TRP A 577 -27.10 -24.99 22.38
CA TRP A 577 -26.48 -25.08 23.70
C TRP A 577 -25.05 -25.62 23.66
N HIS A 578 -24.81 -26.67 22.86
CA HIS A 578 -23.49 -27.26 22.73
C HIS A 578 -22.48 -26.28 22.12
N VAL A 579 -22.91 -25.54 21.09
CA VAL A 579 -22.09 -24.52 20.46
C VAL A 579 -21.83 -23.37 21.43
N ALA A 580 -22.86 -22.87 22.14
CA ALA A 580 -22.69 -21.83 23.16
C ALA A 580 -21.70 -22.22 24.26
N GLN A 581 -21.67 -23.49 24.70
CA GLN A 581 -20.68 -23.96 25.68
C GLN A 581 -19.24 -23.90 25.16
N VAL A 582 -19.03 -24.30 23.91
CA VAL A 582 -17.72 -24.23 23.27
C VAL A 582 -17.30 -22.77 23.09
N LEU A 583 -18.21 -21.91 22.62
CA LEU A 583 -17.97 -20.48 22.46
C LEU A 583 -17.62 -19.79 23.79
N LEU A 584 -18.34 -20.09 24.88
CA LEU A 584 -18.01 -19.60 26.22
C LEU A 584 -16.66 -20.12 26.72
N ALA A 585 -16.32 -21.38 26.44
CA ALA A 585 -15.05 -21.97 26.85
C ALA A 585 -13.84 -21.38 26.11
N ASN A 586 -14.05 -20.74 24.97
CA ASN A 586 -13.02 -20.04 24.19
C ASN A 586 -13.16 -18.52 24.24
N SER A 587 -14.02 -17.99 25.13
CA SER A 587 -14.19 -16.55 25.29
C SER A 587 -12.99 -15.90 26.01
N PRO A 588 -12.62 -14.65 25.68
CA PRO A 588 -13.29 -13.76 24.73
C PRO A 588 -13.04 -14.19 23.28
N LEU A 589 -14.09 -14.08 22.46
CA LEU A 589 -14.14 -14.53 21.09
C LEU A 589 -13.75 -13.40 20.13
N PRO A 590 -13.04 -13.74 19.03
CA PRO A 590 -12.87 -12.82 17.92
C PRO A 590 -14.22 -12.33 17.36
N GLN A 591 -14.26 -11.10 16.87
CA GLN A 591 -15.50 -10.47 16.40
C GLN A 591 -16.11 -11.15 15.16
N ASN A 592 -15.31 -11.78 14.30
CA ASN A 592 -15.80 -12.58 13.17
C ASN A 592 -16.64 -13.78 13.68
N VAL A 593 -16.22 -14.44 14.76
CA VAL A 593 -17.00 -15.51 15.42
C VAL A 593 -18.30 -14.96 16.01
N LEU A 594 -18.26 -13.80 16.67
CA LEU A 594 -19.46 -13.13 17.21
C LEU A 594 -20.43 -12.73 16.08
N THR A 595 -19.90 -12.29 14.95
CA THR A 595 -20.68 -11.93 13.76
C THR A 595 -21.35 -13.16 13.13
N ALA A 596 -20.60 -14.25 12.96
CA ALA A 596 -21.14 -15.53 12.51
C ALA A 596 -22.25 -16.03 13.45
N LEU A 597 -22.02 -15.97 14.76
CA LEU A 597 -23.03 -16.30 15.77
C LEU A 597 -24.28 -15.43 15.62
N ASN A 598 -24.12 -14.11 15.48
CA ASN A 598 -25.24 -13.19 15.36
C ASN A 598 -26.08 -13.39 14.09
N ARG A 599 -25.45 -13.83 12.99
CA ARG A 599 -26.13 -14.19 11.72
C ARG A 599 -26.80 -15.55 11.74
N SER A 600 -26.36 -16.47 12.60
CA SER A 600 -26.94 -17.80 12.69
C SER A 600 -28.42 -17.79 13.12
N ASP A 601 -29.14 -18.86 12.84
CA ASP A 601 -30.53 -19.09 13.28
C ASP A 601 -30.65 -19.42 14.79
N PHE A 602 -29.59 -19.19 15.57
CA PHE A 602 -29.61 -19.45 17.00
C PHE A 602 -30.64 -18.55 17.69
N ASP A 603 -31.32 -19.10 18.70
CA ASP A 603 -32.22 -18.33 19.54
C ASP A 603 -31.44 -17.19 20.23
N ASP A 604 -32.04 -15.98 20.26
CA ASP A 604 -31.45 -14.78 20.86
C ASP A 604 -30.90 -15.04 22.27
N TYR A 605 -31.51 -15.96 23.02
CA TYR A 605 -31.02 -16.37 24.33
C TYR A 605 -29.56 -16.87 24.32
N TYR A 606 -29.18 -17.71 23.35
CA TYR A 606 -27.82 -18.26 23.28
C TYR A 606 -26.81 -17.22 22.79
N LYS A 607 -27.23 -16.34 21.90
CA LYS A 607 -26.43 -15.19 21.45
C LYS A 607 -26.13 -14.27 22.63
N GLU A 608 -27.15 -13.86 23.37
CA GLU A 608 -27.01 -13.05 24.58
C GLU A 608 -26.15 -13.72 25.66
N LEU A 609 -26.25 -15.05 25.81
CA LEU A 609 -25.44 -15.80 26.76
C LEU A 609 -23.94 -15.75 26.40
N VAL A 610 -23.60 -15.93 25.12
CA VAL A 610 -22.22 -15.83 24.65
C VAL A 610 -21.73 -14.38 24.75
N GLU A 611 -22.54 -13.40 24.36
CA GLU A 611 -22.24 -11.96 24.51
C GLU A 611 -21.93 -11.58 25.97
N ASP A 612 -22.74 -12.04 26.92
CA ASP A 612 -22.49 -11.82 28.36
C ASP A 612 -21.22 -12.54 28.87
N GLY A 613 -20.79 -13.58 28.18
CA GLY A 613 -19.58 -14.35 28.46
C GLY A 613 -18.29 -13.73 27.90
N GLN A 614 -18.36 -12.66 27.11
CA GLN A 614 -17.20 -11.97 26.54
C GLN A 614 -16.39 -11.16 27.57
N ASN A 615 -16.76 -11.25 28.85
CA ASN A 615 -16.07 -10.59 29.94
C ASN A 615 -14.75 -11.31 30.28
N GLY A 616 -13.63 -10.81 29.75
CA GLY A 616 -12.32 -11.24 30.23
C GLY A 616 -11.16 -11.06 29.25
N GLY A 617 -10.43 -9.94 29.36
CA GLY A 617 -9.05 -9.85 28.89
C GLY A 617 -8.78 -10.30 27.45
N VAL A 618 -7.69 -11.05 27.24
CA VAL A 618 -7.18 -11.49 25.94
C VAL A 618 -7.16 -13.03 25.93
N SER A 619 -7.63 -13.66 24.86
CA SER A 619 -7.54 -15.12 24.73
C SER A 619 -6.10 -15.58 24.44
N TYR A 620 -5.77 -16.81 24.81
CA TYR A 620 -4.42 -17.34 24.56
C TYR A 620 -4.10 -17.46 23.07
N THR A 621 -5.09 -17.79 22.23
CA THR A 621 -4.94 -17.88 20.77
C THR A 621 -4.60 -16.51 20.19
N MET A 622 -5.31 -15.47 20.61
CA MET A 622 -5.08 -14.10 20.17
C MET A 622 -3.68 -13.57 20.51
N ILE A 623 -3.15 -13.95 21.68
CA ILE A 623 -1.76 -13.63 22.04
C ILE A 623 -0.80 -14.29 21.04
N MET A 624 -0.93 -15.61 20.85
CA MET A 624 -0.03 -16.34 19.95
C MET A 624 -0.14 -15.90 18.50
N GLU A 625 -1.35 -15.64 17.98
CA GLU A 625 -1.59 -15.15 16.63
C GLU A 625 -0.95 -13.76 16.43
N SER A 626 -1.06 -12.87 17.43
CA SER A 626 -0.39 -11.57 17.39
C SER A 626 1.14 -11.69 17.40
N GLU A 627 1.70 -12.64 18.16
CA GLU A 627 3.14 -12.91 18.20
C GLU A 627 3.64 -13.51 16.88
N LEU A 628 2.87 -14.44 16.29
CA LEU A 628 3.16 -15.01 14.98
C LEU A 628 3.18 -13.92 13.91
N SER A 629 2.13 -13.10 13.83
CA SER A 629 2.04 -11.97 12.90
C SER A 629 3.23 -11.01 13.07
N TYR A 630 3.60 -10.71 14.32
CA TYR A 630 4.74 -9.83 14.62
C TYR A 630 6.08 -10.38 14.12
N PHE A 631 6.43 -11.61 14.48
CA PHE A 631 7.72 -12.19 14.09
C PHE A 631 7.78 -12.54 12.61
N ASP A 632 6.65 -12.89 11.99
CA ASP A 632 6.55 -13.04 10.54
C ASP A 632 6.80 -11.70 9.84
N GLY A 633 6.18 -10.62 10.32
CA GLY A 633 6.43 -9.26 9.82
C GLY A 633 7.89 -8.80 9.97
N LEU A 634 8.52 -9.03 11.12
CA LEU A 634 9.94 -8.71 11.31
C LEU A 634 10.87 -9.54 10.42
N LYS A 635 10.55 -10.83 10.22
CA LYS A 635 11.26 -11.72 9.28
C LYS A 635 11.14 -11.16 7.86
N GLU A 636 9.93 -10.84 7.41
CA GLU A 636 9.71 -10.36 6.03
C GLU A 636 10.28 -8.95 5.80
N SER A 637 10.18 -8.04 6.77
CA SER A 637 10.86 -6.73 6.72
C SER A 637 12.36 -6.90 6.51
N ALA A 638 13.02 -7.74 7.32
CA ALA A 638 14.45 -8.00 7.19
C ALA A 638 14.82 -8.69 5.86
N ARG A 639 13.93 -9.54 5.33
CA ARG A 639 14.09 -10.15 4.00
C ARG A 639 14.09 -9.08 2.92
N MET A 640 13.12 -8.16 2.94
CA MET A 640 13.01 -7.09 1.95
C MET A 640 14.18 -6.10 2.05
N ASP A 641 14.60 -5.72 3.26
CA ASP A 641 15.79 -4.87 3.47
C ASP A 641 17.06 -5.51 2.91
N PHE A 642 17.24 -6.82 3.15
CA PHE A 642 18.34 -7.58 2.56
C PHE A 642 18.28 -7.54 1.03
N VAL A 643 17.12 -7.79 0.43
CA VAL A 643 16.94 -7.81 -1.04
C VAL A 643 17.23 -6.43 -1.63
N ARG A 644 16.70 -5.34 -1.06
CA ARG A 644 16.97 -3.95 -1.48
C ARG A 644 18.47 -3.66 -1.48
N GLN A 645 19.13 -3.91 -0.36
CA GLN A 645 20.55 -3.59 -0.19
C GLN A 645 21.46 -4.50 -1.04
N ALA A 646 21.14 -5.79 -1.14
CA ALA A 646 21.88 -6.74 -1.98
C ALA A 646 21.77 -6.36 -3.46
N PHE A 647 20.59 -5.98 -3.94
CA PHE A 647 20.38 -5.58 -5.33
C PHE A 647 21.16 -4.31 -5.69
N ARG A 648 21.19 -3.32 -4.79
CA ARG A 648 21.99 -2.08 -4.94
C ARG A 648 23.49 -2.33 -5.04
N GLN A 649 23.99 -3.31 -4.30
CA GLN A 649 25.41 -3.65 -4.24
C GLN A 649 25.81 -4.72 -5.25
N ASP A 650 24.87 -5.26 -6.02
CA ASP A 650 25.14 -6.37 -6.95
C ASP A 650 26.02 -5.92 -8.12
N SER A 651 27.31 -6.28 -8.03
CA SER A 651 28.23 -6.29 -9.16
C SER A 651 28.79 -7.69 -9.45
N THR A 652 28.27 -8.76 -8.83
CA THR A 652 28.87 -10.10 -8.87
C THR A 652 27.84 -11.23 -8.83
N LEU A 653 28.11 -12.32 -9.55
CA LEU A 653 27.24 -13.51 -9.59
C LEU A 653 26.87 -14.06 -8.20
N ALA A 654 27.75 -13.94 -7.20
CA ALA A 654 27.51 -14.45 -5.85
C ALA A 654 26.37 -13.73 -5.10
N LEU A 655 26.17 -12.43 -5.35
CA LEU A 655 25.07 -11.68 -4.75
C LEU A 655 23.73 -12.03 -5.42
N ASN A 656 23.74 -12.32 -6.72
CA ASN A 656 22.57 -12.82 -7.45
C ASN A 656 22.07 -14.15 -6.87
N ASP A 657 22.97 -15.12 -6.66
CA ASP A 657 22.62 -16.40 -6.03
C ASP A 657 22.06 -16.21 -4.61
N SER A 658 22.55 -15.20 -3.89
CA SER A 658 22.04 -14.85 -2.57
C SER A 658 20.62 -14.27 -2.64
N ILE A 659 20.33 -13.33 -3.55
CA ILE A 659 18.96 -12.79 -3.69
C ILE A 659 17.96 -13.90 -4.02
N ILE A 660 18.29 -14.76 -4.99
CA ILE A 660 17.44 -15.91 -5.37
C ILE A 660 17.20 -16.83 -4.17
N HIS A 661 18.26 -17.16 -3.42
CA HIS A 661 18.14 -17.97 -2.20
C HIS A 661 17.12 -17.36 -1.22
N TYR A 662 17.22 -16.07 -0.90
CA TYR A 662 16.33 -15.43 0.08
C TYR A 662 14.90 -15.26 -0.41
N LEU A 663 14.70 -15.04 -1.70
CA LEU A 663 13.35 -14.96 -2.27
C LEU A 663 12.69 -16.33 -2.44
N SER A 664 13.47 -17.42 -2.44
CA SER A 664 12.96 -18.81 -2.56
C SER A 664 12.88 -19.58 -1.23
N ASP A 665 13.56 -19.09 -0.18
CA ASP A 665 13.61 -19.74 1.13
C ASP A 665 12.30 -19.55 1.90
N ASP A 666 11.50 -20.61 2.06
CA ASP A 666 10.18 -20.54 2.72
C ASP A 666 9.31 -19.43 2.09
N ALA A 667 9.26 -19.44 0.76
CA ALA A 667 8.57 -18.43 -0.04
C ALA A 667 7.07 -18.74 -0.12
N ASP A 668 6.26 -17.75 0.23
CA ASP A 668 4.84 -17.73 -0.12
C ASP A 668 4.64 -17.26 -1.58
N ASP A 669 3.39 -17.24 -2.03
CA ASP A 669 3.03 -16.83 -3.39
C ASP A 669 3.54 -15.44 -3.74
N GLU A 670 3.56 -14.53 -2.77
CA GLU A 670 3.94 -13.13 -2.92
C GLU A 670 5.47 -12.97 -3.00
N GLN A 671 6.27 -13.73 -2.24
CA GLN A 671 7.72 -13.80 -2.46
C GLN A 671 8.06 -14.44 -3.82
N LEU A 672 7.26 -15.41 -4.28
CA LEU A 672 7.43 -15.99 -5.61
C LEU A 672 7.06 -14.99 -6.72
N LYS A 673 6.08 -14.11 -6.53
CA LYS A 673 5.82 -12.98 -7.44
C LYS A 673 7.01 -12.01 -7.49
N THR A 674 7.61 -11.68 -6.34
CA THR A 674 8.84 -10.86 -6.29
C THR A 674 10.02 -11.56 -6.98
N LEU A 675 10.16 -12.88 -6.83
CA LEU A 675 11.18 -13.67 -7.53
C LEU A 675 10.95 -13.69 -9.05
N MET A 676 9.70 -13.80 -9.49
CA MET A 676 9.32 -13.66 -10.90
C MET A 676 9.76 -12.30 -11.45
N ALA A 677 9.38 -11.22 -10.76
CA ALA A 677 9.75 -9.86 -11.16
C ALA A 677 11.27 -9.65 -11.18
N TYR A 678 12.00 -10.23 -10.22
CA TYR A 678 13.46 -10.25 -10.22
C TYR A 678 14.05 -10.95 -11.44
N HIS A 679 13.55 -12.15 -11.79
CA HIS A 679 14.00 -12.88 -12.97
C HIS A 679 13.76 -12.08 -14.25
N LEU A 680 12.59 -11.46 -14.39
CA LEU A 680 12.27 -10.58 -15.52
C LEU A 680 13.21 -9.37 -15.57
N LYS A 681 13.46 -8.72 -14.43
CA LYS A 681 14.38 -7.57 -14.34
C LYS A 681 15.81 -7.91 -14.74
N ARG A 682 16.25 -9.15 -14.48
CA ARG A 682 17.59 -9.66 -14.83
C ARG A 682 17.67 -10.29 -16.23
N GLY A 683 16.58 -10.31 -16.99
CA GLY A 683 16.53 -10.99 -18.30
C GLY A 683 16.66 -12.52 -18.20
N GLN A 684 16.35 -13.09 -17.04
CA GLN A 684 16.42 -14.52 -16.74
C GLN A 684 15.12 -15.23 -17.17
N TYR A 685 14.79 -15.12 -18.46
CA TYR A 685 13.48 -15.55 -18.99
C TYR A 685 13.23 -17.06 -18.88
N GLN A 686 14.28 -17.89 -18.94
CA GLN A 686 14.13 -19.33 -18.74
C GLN A 686 13.72 -19.68 -17.31
N GLN A 687 14.26 -18.95 -16.33
CA GLN A 687 13.90 -19.11 -14.92
C GLN A 687 12.47 -18.60 -14.67
N ALA A 688 12.11 -17.46 -15.27
CA ALA A 688 10.74 -16.92 -15.23
C ALA A 688 9.72 -17.93 -15.78
N GLU A 689 9.98 -18.54 -16.94
CA GLU A 689 9.10 -19.58 -17.51
C GLU A 689 9.01 -20.83 -16.63
N ALA A 690 10.12 -21.26 -16.03
CA ALA A 690 10.12 -22.42 -15.14
C ALA A 690 9.30 -22.18 -13.87
N LEU A 691 9.26 -20.93 -13.38
CA LEU A 691 8.39 -20.53 -12.28
C LEU A 691 6.93 -20.41 -12.73
N LEU A 692 6.67 -19.80 -13.89
CA LEU A 692 5.32 -19.69 -14.46
C LEU A 692 4.68 -21.07 -14.70
N ALA A 693 5.47 -22.07 -15.12
CA ALA A 693 4.99 -23.45 -15.30
C ALA A 693 4.53 -24.11 -13.98
N GLN A 694 4.91 -23.57 -12.82
CA GLN A 694 4.47 -24.06 -11.51
C GLN A 694 3.16 -23.43 -11.05
N ALA A 695 2.66 -22.39 -11.73
CA ALA A 695 1.44 -21.65 -11.37
C ALA A 695 0.22 -22.54 -11.04
N PRO A 696 -0.05 -23.67 -11.72
CA PRO A 696 -1.15 -24.56 -11.35
C PRO A 696 -1.07 -25.19 -9.94
N ASN A 697 0.10 -25.13 -9.30
CA ASN A 697 0.34 -25.59 -7.93
C ASN A 697 0.53 -24.43 -6.94
N LEU A 698 0.44 -23.18 -7.40
CA LEU A 698 0.54 -21.96 -6.60
C LEU A 698 -0.85 -21.35 -6.45
N ARG A 699 -1.02 -20.38 -5.53
CA ARG A 699 -2.30 -19.66 -5.37
C ARG A 699 -2.35 -18.39 -6.21
N TRP A 700 -1.64 -18.38 -7.34
CA TRP A 700 -1.68 -17.28 -8.27
C TRP A 700 -3.06 -17.19 -8.93
N THR A 701 -3.62 -15.99 -8.95
CA THR A 701 -4.89 -15.73 -9.64
C THR A 701 -4.71 -15.95 -11.14
N ASN A 702 -5.81 -16.27 -11.84
CA ASN A 702 -5.78 -16.38 -13.30
C ASN A 702 -5.35 -15.05 -13.93
N ASP A 703 -5.79 -13.92 -13.38
CA ASP A 703 -5.42 -12.60 -13.87
C ASP A 703 -3.92 -12.33 -13.76
N TYR A 704 -3.30 -12.73 -12.64
CA TYR A 704 -1.84 -12.64 -12.51
C TYR A 704 -1.14 -13.49 -13.57
N VAL A 705 -1.56 -14.75 -13.73
CA VAL A 705 -0.98 -15.68 -14.71
C VAL A 705 -1.12 -15.16 -16.14
N ASP A 706 -2.29 -14.63 -16.50
CA ASP A 706 -2.56 -14.08 -17.82
C ASP A 706 -1.67 -12.87 -18.09
N VAL A 707 -1.65 -11.89 -17.19
CA VAL A 707 -0.84 -10.67 -17.36
C VAL A 707 0.65 -10.98 -17.37
N ILE A 708 1.15 -11.81 -16.43
CA ILE A 708 2.59 -12.11 -16.36
C ILE A 708 3.07 -12.94 -17.56
N SER A 709 2.21 -13.78 -18.15
CA SER A 709 2.54 -14.51 -19.37
C SER A 709 2.78 -13.55 -20.56
N ILE A 710 1.94 -12.52 -20.68
CA ILE A 710 2.10 -11.46 -21.68
C ILE A 710 3.40 -10.69 -21.45
N VAL A 711 3.74 -10.38 -20.19
CA VAL A 711 5.01 -9.71 -19.83
C VAL A 711 6.21 -10.57 -20.21
N VAL A 712 6.20 -11.87 -19.89
CA VAL A 712 7.27 -12.80 -20.25
C VAL A 712 7.47 -12.81 -21.78
N ASP A 713 6.40 -12.91 -22.55
CA ASP A 713 6.46 -12.92 -24.01
C ASP A 713 6.96 -11.59 -24.59
N ALA A 714 6.49 -10.46 -24.07
CA ALA A 714 6.92 -9.13 -24.51
C ALA A 714 8.39 -8.85 -24.20
N LEU A 715 8.91 -9.29 -23.04
CA LEU A 715 10.30 -9.05 -22.66
C LEU A 715 11.29 -10.02 -23.32
N LYS A 716 10.85 -11.21 -23.71
CA LYS A 716 11.66 -12.20 -24.43
C LYS A 716 12.11 -11.75 -25.81
N ASP A 717 11.23 -11.08 -26.54
CA ASP A 717 11.53 -10.47 -27.83
C ASP A 717 11.15 -9.00 -27.80
N THR A 718 12.05 -8.18 -27.26
CA THR A 718 11.83 -6.73 -27.10
C THR A 718 11.57 -6.00 -28.41
N ALA A 719 11.95 -6.58 -29.56
CA ALA A 719 11.66 -6.02 -30.88
C ALA A 719 10.18 -6.16 -31.28
N SER A 720 9.44 -7.10 -30.68
CA SER A 720 8.01 -7.32 -30.92
C SER A 720 7.13 -6.98 -29.72
N ALA A 721 7.71 -6.46 -28.62
CA ALA A 721 7.00 -6.12 -27.39
C ALA A 721 5.74 -5.28 -27.61
N ASP A 722 5.84 -4.18 -28.38
CA ASP A 722 4.67 -3.33 -28.72
C ASP A 722 3.56 -4.14 -29.39
N GLY A 723 3.93 -5.05 -30.29
CA GLY A 723 2.99 -5.93 -31.00
C GLY A 723 2.37 -6.99 -30.11
N VAL A 724 3.12 -7.56 -29.16
CA VAL A 724 2.61 -8.52 -28.18
C VAL A 724 1.61 -7.85 -27.23
N ILE A 725 1.95 -6.68 -26.71
CA ILE A 725 1.08 -5.93 -25.79
C ILE A 725 -0.19 -5.48 -26.50
N ALA A 726 -0.09 -4.90 -27.70
CA ALA A 726 -1.25 -4.47 -28.48
C ALA A 726 -2.16 -5.66 -28.87
N ALA A 727 -1.61 -6.83 -29.18
CA ALA A 727 -2.41 -8.02 -29.48
C ALA A 727 -3.21 -8.54 -28.28
N ASN A 728 -2.78 -8.23 -27.05
CA ASN A 728 -3.41 -8.66 -25.81
C ASN A 728 -4.15 -7.52 -25.08
N GLU A 729 -4.36 -6.37 -25.73
CA GLU A 729 -4.99 -5.17 -25.14
C GLU A 729 -6.34 -5.49 -24.49
N THR A 730 -7.19 -6.32 -25.12
CA THR A 730 -8.50 -6.69 -24.57
C THR A 730 -8.40 -7.45 -23.26
N THR A 731 -7.44 -8.37 -23.13
CA THR A 731 -7.19 -9.12 -21.88
C THR A 731 -6.67 -8.17 -20.80
N LEU A 732 -5.70 -7.31 -21.15
CA LEU A 732 -5.15 -6.32 -20.22
C LEU A 732 -6.22 -5.34 -19.73
N LEU A 733 -7.11 -4.86 -20.61
CA LEU A 733 -8.22 -3.98 -20.24
C LEU A 733 -9.24 -4.70 -19.34
N ALA A 734 -9.49 -5.99 -19.55
CA ALA A 734 -10.40 -6.74 -18.68
C ALA A 734 -9.87 -6.78 -17.24
N VAL A 735 -8.59 -7.15 -17.06
CA VAL A 735 -7.94 -7.19 -15.74
C VAL A 735 -7.78 -5.80 -15.13
N ALA A 736 -7.42 -4.79 -15.93
CA ALA A 736 -7.21 -3.42 -15.45
C ALA A 736 -8.46 -2.73 -14.88
N ASN A 737 -9.66 -3.21 -15.25
CA ASN A 737 -10.94 -2.72 -14.76
C ASN A 737 -11.39 -3.40 -13.45
N GLU A 738 -10.65 -4.39 -12.97
CA GLU A 738 -10.93 -5.03 -11.69
C GLU A 738 -10.42 -4.19 -10.50
N HIS A 739 -10.67 -4.68 -9.28
CA HIS A 739 -10.25 -4.04 -8.04
C HIS A 739 -9.21 -4.88 -7.28
N SER A 740 -8.25 -5.47 -8.00
CA SER A 740 -7.16 -6.31 -7.46
C SER A 740 -5.78 -5.64 -7.54
N SER A 741 -4.74 -6.31 -7.04
CA SER A 741 -3.35 -5.87 -7.19
C SER A 741 -2.88 -6.00 -8.65
N GLU A 742 -3.34 -7.06 -9.31
CA GLU A 742 -3.07 -7.45 -10.69
C GLU A 742 -3.60 -6.42 -11.69
N ALA A 743 -4.70 -5.74 -11.34
CA ALA A 743 -5.22 -4.61 -12.10
C ALA A 743 -4.15 -3.51 -12.27
N TYR A 744 -3.36 -3.20 -11.24
CA TYR A 744 -2.29 -2.20 -11.33
C TYR A 744 -1.12 -2.64 -12.18
N LEU A 745 -0.82 -3.95 -12.26
CA LEU A 745 0.16 -4.49 -13.19
C LEU A 745 -0.33 -4.29 -14.64
N ALA A 746 -1.59 -4.63 -14.92
CA ALA A 746 -2.18 -4.43 -16.24
C ALA A 746 -2.25 -2.95 -16.65
N GLN A 747 -2.65 -2.07 -15.72
CA GLN A 747 -2.64 -0.61 -15.92
C GLN A 747 -1.22 -0.10 -16.22
N SER A 748 -0.22 -0.54 -15.44
CA SER A 748 1.18 -0.16 -15.64
C SER A 748 1.69 -0.52 -17.04
N LEU A 749 1.28 -1.68 -17.57
CA LEU A 749 1.60 -2.09 -18.94
C LEU A 749 0.88 -1.22 -19.97
N LEU A 750 -0.44 -1.10 -19.88
CA LEU A 750 -1.25 -0.33 -20.83
C LEU A 750 -0.76 1.12 -20.95
N GLU A 751 -0.44 1.76 -19.84
CA GLU A 751 0.08 3.14 -19.84
C GLU A 751 1.51 3.24 -20.36
N THR A 752 2.38 2.28 -20.03
CA THR A 752 3.78 2.28 -20.51
C THR A 752 3.85 2.19 -22.03
N TYR A 753 2.91 1.45 -22.62
CA TYR A 753 2.78 1.29 -24.08
C TYR A 753 1.79 2.28 -24.73
N GLY A 754 1.21 3.21 -23.96
CA GLY A 754 0.35 4.28 -24.47
C GLY A 754 -1.01 3.82 -25.02
N LEU A 755 -1.53 2.70 -24.51
CA LEU A 755 -2.82 2.13 -24.91
C LEU A 755 -3.99 2.65 -24.08
N ALA A 756 -3.74 3.03 -22.83
CA ALA A 756 -4.73 3.64 -21.95
C ALA A 756 -4.05 4.58 -20.93
N GLU A 757 -4.85 5.40 -20.27
CA GLU A 757 -4.44 6.26 -19.15
C GLU A 757 -5.38 6.00 -17.96
N TYR A 758 -4.81 5.98 -16.76
CA TYR A 758 -5.53 5.75 -15.51
C TYR A 758 -5.16 6.84 -14.50
N GLU A 759 -6.15 7.29 -13.74
CA GLU A 759 -5.99 8.26 -12.66
C GLU A 759 -5.84 7.55 -11.31
N GLU A 760 -5.21 8.23 -10.35
CA GLU A 760 -5.21 7.82 -8.94
C GLU A 760 -6.63 7.92 -8.37
N VAL A 761 -7.20 6.78 -7.97
CA VAL A 761 -8.56 6.75 -7.43
C VAL A 761 -8.52 6.91 -5.91
N ILE A 762 -9.00 8.06 -5.43
CA ILE A 762 -9.14 8.38 -4.00
C ILE A 762 -10.63 8.41 -3.65
N VAL A 763 -11.04 7.58 -2.69
CA VAL A 763 -12.41 7.56 -2.17
C VAL A 763 -12.40 8.10 -0.75
N MET A 764 -12.98 9.29 -0.56
CA MET A 764 -13.01 9.93 0.75
C MET A 764 -13.95 9.20 1.73
N PRO A 765 -13.67 9.25 3.04
CA PRO A 765 -14.54 8.69 4.07
C PRO A 765 -15.98 9.22 4.00
N GLY A 766 -16.96 8.34 4.21
CA GLY A 766 -18.40 8.67 4.19
C GLY A 766 -19.01 8.84 2.79
N VAL A 767 -18.23 8.64 1.72
CA VAL A 767 -18.73 8.62 0.35
C VAL A 767 -19.17 7.20 -0.02
N GLN A 768 -20.46 6.92 0.14
CA GLN A 768 -21.04 5.62 -0.20
C GLN A 768 -21.00 5.37 -1.72
N PRO A 769 -20.48 4.21 -2.18
CA PRO A 769 -20.64 3.77 -3.56
C PRO A 769 -22.14 3.70 -3.92
N ARG A 770 -22.50 4.04 -5.17
CA ARG A 770 -23.92 4.10 -5.63
C ARG A 770 -24.69 2.77 -5.58
N SER A 771 -24.10 1.69 -5.07
CA SER A 771 -24.76 0.41 -4.86
C SER A 771 -24.60 -0.09 -3.43
N MET A 772 -25.48 0.32 -2.51
CA MET A 772 -26.20 -0.61 -1.64
C MET A 772 -27.22 0.11 -0.74
N LYS A 773 -28.29 -0.63 -0.42
CA LYS A 773 -29.43 -0.19 0.38
C LYS A 773 -29.11 -0.29 1.85
N ALA A 774 -29.49 0.75 2.60
CA ALA A 774 -29.59 0.72 4.04
C ALA A 774 -30.59 -0.34 4.53
N GLU A 775 -30.22 -1.07 5.59
CA GLU A 775 -31.20 -1.68 6.49
C GLU A 775 -31.16 -1.02 7.88
N LYS A 776 -32.35 -0.99 8.48
CA LYS A 776 -32.78 -0.07 9.53
C LYS A 776 -32.53 -0.61 10.94
N GLU A 777 -32.01 0.29 11.76
CA GLU A 777 -32.44 0.66 13.12
C GLU A 777 -33.32 -0.29 13.97
N ASN A 778 -32.78 -0.52 15.17
CA ASN A 778 -33.39 -0.42 16.50
C ASN A 778 -34.61 -1.29 16.82
N THR A 779 -34.36 -2.35 17.59
CA THR A 779 -35.36 -2.99 18.45
C THR A 779 -35.20 -2.54 19.90
N ALA A 780 -36.32 -2.09 20.46
CA ALA A 780 -36.46 -1.55 21.79
C ALA A 780 -35.97 -2.49 22.91
N VAL A 781 -35.22 -1.92 23.87
CA VAL A 781 -34.78 -2.55 25.12
C VAL A 781 -35.99 -3.08 25.90
N LYS A 782 -36.22 -4.40 25.83
CA LYS A 782 -37.08 -5.12 26.78
C LYS A 782 -36.28 -5.33 28.08
N ARG A 783 -36.95 -5.23 29.23
CA ARG A 783 -36.34 -5.55 30.52
C ARG A 783 -35.89 -7.02 30.53
N LYS A 784 -34.59 -7.23 30.75
CA LYS A 784 -33.93 -8.54 30.84
C LYS A 784 -34.47 -9.33 32.03
N ALA A 785 -34.81 -10.61 31.82
CA ALA A 785 -35.25 -11.53 32.87
C ALA A 785 -34.03 -12.08 33.65
N LEU A 786 -34.14 -12.24 34.96
CA LEU A 786 -33.02 -12.68 35.82
C LEU A 786 -32.82 -14.20 35.81
N ALA A 787 -33.73 -14.94 35.19
CA ALA A 787 -33.65 -16.38 35.03
C ALA A 787 -34.35 -16.83 33.73
N SER A 788 -34.10 -18.07 33.31
CA SER A 788 -34.90 -18.78 32.29
C SER A 788 -34.83 -20.29 32.47
N VAL A 789 -35.71 -21.05 31.79
CA VAL A 789 -35.64 -22.52 31.76
C VAL A 789 -35.82 -23.00 30.32
N HIS A 790 -34.87 -23.80 29.82
CA HIS A 790 -34.87 -24.30 28.44
C HIS A 790 -34.50 -25.78 28.38
N PRO A 791 -35.01 -26.58 27.42
CA PRO A 791 -36.20 -26.29 26.62
C PRO A 791 -37.44 -26.22 27.53
N ASN A 792 -38.44 -25.43 27.13
CA ASN A 792 -39.72 -25.36 27.83
C ASN A 792 -40.86 -25.38 26.81
N PRO A 793 -41.61 -26.49 26.66
CA PRO A 793 -41.60 -27.68 27.51
C PRO A 793 -40.32 -28.54 27.38
N THR A 794 -39.92 -29.18 28.47
CA THR A 794 -38.76 -30.09 28.58
C THR A 794 -39.22 -31.55 28.62
N LYS A 795 -38.39 -32.49 28.16
CA LYS A 795 -38.65 -33.93 28.27
C LYS A 795 -37.73 -34.60 29.29
N ASP A 796 -36.52 -34.95 28.87
CA ASP A 796 -35.58 -35.71 29.71
C ASP A 796 -34.61 -34.82 30.49
N MET A 797 -34.39 -33.58 30.01
CA MET A 797 -33.41 -32.64 30.54
C MET A 797 -33.92 -31.21 30.45
N ALA A 798 -33.72 -30.42 31.51
CA ALA A 798 -33.94 -28.97 31.50
C ALA A 798 -32.71 -28.24 32.01
N TYR A 799 -32.53 -27.02 31.54
CA TYR A 799 -31.45 -26.12 31.89
C TYR A 799 -32.03 -24.91 32.60
N LEU A 800 -31.63 -24.73 33.85
CA LEU A 800 -32.02 -23.61 34.71
C LEU A 800 -30.96 -22.52 34.59
N ASN A 801 -31.35 -21.34 34.16
CA ASN A 801 -30.42 -20.25 33.86
C ASN A 801 -30.64 -19.08 34.79
N TRP A 802 -29.59 -18.36 35.17
CA TRP A 802 -29.69 -17.13 35.95
C TRP A 802 -28.69 -16.06 35.51
N ARG A 803 -29.07 -14.80 35.70
CA ARG A 803 -28.24 -13.61 35.56
C ARG A 803 -28.58 -12.65 36.69
N LEU A 804 -27.64 -12.40 37.59
CA LEU A 804 -27.82 -11.46 38.69
C LEU A 804 -27.43 -10.03 38.25
N PRO A 805 -28.08 -8.97 38.78
CA PRO A 805 -27.69 -7.59 38.52
C PRO A 805 -26.28 -7.30 39.04
N GLU A 806 -25.56 -6.39 38.37
CA GLU A 806 -24.24 -5.93 38.80
C GLU A 806 -24.28 -5.45 40.28
N GLY A 807 -23.36 -5.96 41.09
CA GLY A 807 -23.29 -5.69 42.54
C GLY A 807 -24.09 -6.64 43.44
N MET A 808 -24.81 -7.63 42.89
CA MET A 808 -25.46 -8.69 43.68
C MET A 808 -24.52 -9.91 43.82
N PRO A 809 -24.00 -10.22 45.02
CA PRO A 809 -23.09 -11.34 45.21
C PRO A 809 -23.80 -12.70 45.04
N SER A 810 -23.28 -13.53 44.15
CA SER A 810 -23.85 -14.84 43.79
C SER A 810 -24.06 -15.77 44.99
N HIS A 811 -23.12 -15.81 45.93
CA HIS A 811 -23.20 -16.66 47.13
C HIS A 811 -24.35 -16.31 48.10
N GLU A 812 -24.98 -15.14 47.97
CA GLU A 812 -26.14 -14.73 48.78
C GLU A 812 -27.48 -15.07 48.09
N VAL A 813 -27.44 -15.60 46.86
CA VAL A 813 -28.61 -15.98 46.09
C VAL A 813 -28.76 -17.50 46.07
N SER A 814 -29.93 -17.97 46.48
CA SER A 814 -30.33 -19.37 46.42
C SER A 814 -31.25 -19.64 45.24
N MET A 815 -31.07 -20.80 44.65
CA MET A 815 -31.82 -21.30 43.52
C MET A 815 -32.65 -22.52 43.95
N ALA A 816 -33.92 -22.58 43.57
CA ALA A 816 -34.79 -23.69 43.92
C ALA A 816 -35.75 -24.10 42.80
N VAL A 817 -36.03 -25.41 42.70
CA VAL A 817 -37.10 -25.96 41.85
C VAL A 817 -38.17 -26.62 42.69
N TYR A 818 -39.43 -26.29 42.39
CA TYR A 818 -40.61 -26.82 43.06
C TYR A 818 -41.53 -27.52 42.06
N SER A 819 -42.21 -28.59 42.50
CA SER A 819 -43.40 -29.08 41.81
C SER A 819 -44.60 -28.16 42.08
N VAL A 820 -45.66 -28.28 41.27
CA VAL A 820 -46.95 -27.58 41.53
C VAL A 820 -47.59 -27.88 42.89
N HIS A 821 -47.18 -28.95 43.56
CA HIS A 821 -47.63 -29.29 44.91
C HIS A 821 -46.75 -28.67 46.01
N GLY A 822 -45.80 -27.80 45.65
CA GLY A 822 -44.86 -27.15 46.56
C GLY A 822 -43.74 -28.06 47.06
N GLN A 823 -43.61 -29.27 46.50
CA GLN A 823 -42.50 -30.16 46.84
C GLN A 823 -41.21 -29.63 46.24
N ARG A 824 -40.22 -29.44 47.10
CA ARG A 824 -38.89 -28.93 46.73
C ARG A 824 -38.03 -30.06 46.15
N LEU A 825 -37.64 -29.92 44.89
CA LEU A 825 -36.90 -30.93 44.13
C LEU A 825 -35.40 -30.62 44.04
N LEU A 826 -35.06 -29.34 44.03
CA LEU A 826 -33.68 -28.85 43.99
C LEU A 826 -33.58 -27.60 44.87
N VAL A 827 -32.50 -27.49 45.65
CA VAL A 827 -32.05 -26.23 46.26
C VAL A 827 -30.54 -26.18 46.24
N ASP A 828 -29.99 -25.02 45.88
CA ASP A 828 -28.57 -24.75 45.97
C ASP A 828 -28.28 -23.26 46.09
N PHE A 829 -27.04 -22.92 46.44
CA PHE A 829 -26.56 -21.53 46.35
C PHE A 829 -25.84 -21.33 45.01
N LEU A 830 -25.92 -20.11 44.49
CA LEU A 830 -25.23 -19.76 43.26
C LEU A 830 -23.74 -19.49 43.56
N ASN A 831 -22.87 -19.97 42.68
CA ASN A 831 -21.42 -19.78 42.79
C ASN A 831 -20.87 -18.76 41.78
N THR A 832 -21.72 -18.28 40.86
CA THR A 832 -21.41 -17.32 39.80
C THR A 832 -22.59 -16.39 39.58
N GLU A 833 -22.34 -15.13 39.19
CA GLU A 833 -23.38 -14.12 38.92
C GLU A 833 -24.20 -14.45 37.68
N VAL A 834 -23.61 -15.17 36.73
CA VAL A 834 -24.26 -15.76 35.55
C VAL A 834 -23.98 -17.25 35.54
N GLY A 835 -24.99 -18.07 35.27
CA GLY A 835 -24.76 -19.49 35.18
C GLY A 835 -25.98 -20.28 34.74
N ILE A 836 -25.70 -21.56 34.50
CA ILE A 836 -26.66 -22.54 34.03
C ILE A 836 -26.47 -23.82 34.84
N ARG A 837 -27.59 -24.45 35.16
CA ARG A 837 -27.60 -25.77 35.78
C ARG A 837 -28.46 -26.72 34.99
N GLU A 838 -27.83 -27.78 34.55
CA GLU A 838 -28.50 -28.94 33.99
C GLU A 838 -29.23 -29.72 35.10
N ILE A 839 -30.50 -30.05 34.84
CA ILE A 839 -31.31 -30.92 35.67
C ILE A 839 -31.88 -32.06 34.83
N ASN A 840 -31.71 -33.28 35.34
CA ASN A 840 -32.31 -34.47 34.76
C ASN A 840 -33.77 -34.56 35.19
N THR A 841 -34.68 -34.38 34.23
CA THR A 841 -36.14 -34.44 34.41
C THR A 841 -36.74 -35.77 33.96
N ALA A 842 -35.94 -36.72 33.46
CA ALA A 842 -36.42 -38.01 32.94
C ALA A 842 -37.25 -38.81 33.98
N ASN A 843 -36.90 -38.70 35.25
CA ASN A 843 -37.62 -39.35 36.36
C ASN A 843 -38.74 -38.49 36.96
N TRP A 844 -38.98 -37.28 36.43
CA TRP A 844 -40.02 -36.38 36.93
C TRP A 844 -41.36 -36.76 36.31
N SER A 845 -42.45 -36.48 37.02
CA SER A 845 -43.80 -36.72 36.48
C SER A 845 -44.15 -35.61 35.48
N PRO A 846 -44.83 -35.91 34.36
CA PRO A 846 -45.30 -34.86 33.45
C PRO A 846 -46.15 -33.83 34.20
N GLY A 847 -45.93 -32.54 33.93
CA GLY A 847 -46.63 -31.47 34.60
C GLY A 847 -45.79 -30.19 34.74
N LEU A 848 -46.37 -29.19 35.41
CA LEU A 848 -45.76 -27.88 35.57
C LEU A 848 -44.84 -27.83 36.81
N TYR A 849 -43.72 -27.15 36.66
CA TYR A 849 -42.70 -26.92 37.68
C TYR A 849 -42.36 -25.44 37.77
N LEU A 850 -41.83 -25.04 38.92
CA LEU A 850 -41.46 -23.67 39.24
C LEU A 850 -39.98 -23.59 39.56
N PHE A 851 -39.26 -22.82 38.77
CA PHE A 851 -37.91 -22.37 39.04
C PHE A 851 -37.93 -21.03 39.78
N GLN A 852 -37.11 -20.86 40.83
CA GLN A 852 -37.07 -19.65 41.64
C GLN A 852 -35.63 -19.25 41.99
N LEU A 853 -35.36 -17.95 41.93
CA LEU A 853 -34.17 -17.31 42.51
C LEU A 853 -34.57 -16.48 43.74
N ARG A 854 -33.81 -16.59 44.82
CA ARG A 854 -34.07 -15.89 46.09
C ARG A 854 -32.81 -15.33 46.72
N HIS A 855 -32.82 -14.05 47.10
CA HIS A 855 -31.78 -13.39 47.90
C HIS A 855 -32.36 -13.10 49.28
N ASP A 856 -31.67 -13.52 50.35
CA ASP A 856 -32.14 -13.38 51.74
C ASP A 856 -33.61 -13.81 51.96
N GLU A 857 -33.97 -14.99 51.46
CA GLU A 857 -35.33 -15.57 51.45
C GLU A 857 -36.40 -14.81 50.64
N ARG A 858 -36.08 -13.67 50.04
CA ARG A 858 -36.99 -12.92 49.16
C ARG A 858 -36.92 -13.42 47.73
N LEU A 859 -38.08 -13.68 47.13
CA LEU A 859 -38.19 -14.07 45.73
C LEU A 859 -37.75 -12.92 44.82
N ILE A 860 -36.75 -13.18 43.99
CA ILE A 860 -36.23 -12.24 43.00
C ILE A 860 -36.87 -12.53 41.63
N GLU A 861 -36.92 -13.81 41.23
CA GLU A 861 -37.43 -14.22 39.92
C GLU A 861 -38.12 -15.59 40.04
N SER A 862 -39.17 -15.84 39.25
CA SER A 862 -39.84 -17.14 39.22
C SER A 862 -40.39 -17.51 37.86
N ILE A 863 -40.03 -18.71 37.40
CA ILE A 863 -40.28 -19.16 36.04
C ILE A 863 -40.99 -20.49 36.06
N ARG A 864 -42.01 -20.59 35.21
CA ARG A 864 -42.80 -21.81 35.05
C ARG A 864 -42.26 -22.59 33.86
N PHE A 865 -42.02 -23.87 34.06
CA PHE A 865 -41.65 -24.77 32.96
C PHE A 865 -42.40 -26.09 33.05
N GLU A 866 -42.67 -26.69 31.91
CA GLU A 866 -43.48 -27.91 31.79
C GLU A 866 -42.60 -29.10 31.43
N VAL A 867 -42.72 -30.20 32.18
CA VAL A 867 -42.13 -31.50 31.81
C VAL A 867 -43.16 -32.32 31.05
N ILE A 868 -42.81 -32.75 29.84
CA ILE A 868 -43.62 -33.59 28.94
C ILE A 868 -42.93 -34.95 28.73
N ARG A 869 -43.65 -35.94 28.18
CA ARG A 869 -43.12 -37.28 27.86
C ARG A 869 -43.32 -37.63 26.41
#